data_AF-A0A3N5VBG2-F1
#
_entry.id   AF-A0A3N5VBG2-F1
#
_cell.length_a   1.000
_cell.length_b   1.000
_cell.length_c   1.000
_cell.angle_alpha   90.00
_cell.angle_beta   90.00
_cell.angle_gamma   90.00
#
_symmetry.space_group_name_H-M   'P 1'
#
loop_
_entity.id
_entity.type
_entity.pdbx_description
1 polymer ?
#
loop_
_entity_poly.entity_id
_entity_poly.type
_entity_poly.pdbx_seq_one_letter_code
_entity_poly.pdbx_strand_id
1 'polypeptide(L)'
;MKSNKLAPKKNTAQAMVEFAIVLPILLLLLYGLLEAGRLLFIYSTVVNASRQAARYGSATGVGTGTALRYQDCAGIKFAAQRVDYLNSFNDDNILITYDNGEGVAADFSPPTCDGAVDPDVRPSTDNTTRIVVTVTGHFVPIVRLVPFIERDIVATSARTILMSVPIEVEDEDAPETPTIEIEDLPDPSKVGETVPVKVTVSGTSGTPTGTVDISVDGTPITGCTGLTLSGGVVTCPIIFNLPGTVTISATYTPATGTTDYESETGTEVHQVDPVPTTVVIEDTPAISGINLPVNILVRVIGDFGTTPTGTVNVTVSEGVGDCNGPHTLTGGTFSCTMTFSAPGFPNISADYVGDPVAGFLPDVGSKTHEVRTDPPTAIPPTAIPPTAIPPTAIPTTPVPPTLVPTVAPTQVSNCNSIKDSAGSIQVVALAKTMSLTFNNQNPYAVTIQNIYVAWNYDNGHKGSIDDLNLVSARLNTTTFWTGDVNDEGFWVPISTPLIIPANTTTNRITFTFNQTYDRAKGDKIQISFSTPGCESYPIIVPVGAATPIPPTPMPSANLKVQYRAADVTVGDNQIKPDFNIVNLGTGAVPLSELKIRYWYTREGTANQEFWCDLAATLGSCSNVTGTFVQVNPARTGADFYLEVGFTAAAGAVSAGGQTGEIQTRFNKTDSSNYTETGDYSFDPTKPRPSFADWTHVTLYRNGILIWGIEP
;
A
#
# COMPACT_ATOMS: atom_id res chain seq x y z
N MET A 1 79.18 42.58 -79.51
CA MET A 1 79.40 42.00 -78.16
C MET A 1 78.25 41.07 -77.80
N LYS A 2 78.49 39.77 -77.67
CA LYS A 2 77.72 38.86 -76.81
C LYS A 2 78.50 37.56 -76.69
N SER A 3 78.63 37.09 -75.46
CA SER A 3 79.76 36.32 -74.96
C SER A 3 79.65 34.82 -75.24
N ASN A 4 80.82 34.18 -75.35
CA ASN A 4 81.00 32.76 -75.12
C ASN A 4 80.36 32.36 -73.79
N LYS A 5 79.56 31.29 -73.79
CA LYS A 5 79.26 30.51 -72.58
C LYS A 5 79.62 29.07 -72.87
N LEU A 6 80.77 28.66 -72.34
CA LEU A 6 81.19 27.26 -72.25
C LEU A 6 80.16 26.49 -71.42
N ALA A 7 79.64 25.39 -71.97
CA ALA A 7 78.79 24.47 -71.23
C ALA A 7 79.60 23.80 -70.09
N PRO A 8 79.07 23.72 -68.87
CA PRO A 8 79.79 23.11 -67.75
C PRO A 8 79.87 21.59 -67.96
N LYS A 9 81.08 21.02 -67.92
CA LYS A 9 81.29 19.57 -67.84
C LYS A 9 80.60 19.05 -66.57
N LYS A 10 79.58 18.21 -66.73
CA LYS A 10 79.01 17.43 -65.62
C LYS A 10 80.05 16.39 -65.18
N ASN A 11 80.70 16.65 -64.05
CA ASN A 11 81.65 15.73 -63.44
C ASN A 11 80.88 14.60 -62.72
N THR A 12 80.57 13.53 -63.43
CA THR A 12 79.97 12.29 -62.87
C THR A 12 80.82 11.67 -61.76
N ALA A 13 82.11 11.99 -61.69
CA ALA A 13 83.01 11.57 -60.61
C ALA A 13 82.71 12.25 -59.26
N GLN A 14 82.21 13.49 -59.23
CA GLN A 14 81.92 14.20 -57.97
C GLN A 14 80.73 13.59 -57.23
N ALA A 15 79.68 13.20 -57.96
CA ALA A 15 78.51 12.54 -57.39
C ALA A 15 78.85 11.17 -56.76
N MET A 16 79.82 10.43 -57.31
CA MET A 16 80.30 9.18 -56.69
C MET A 16 81.01 9.42 -55.36
N VAL A 17 81.79 10.50 -55.25
CA VAL A 17 82.51 10.85 -54.00
C VAL A 17 81.54 11.35 -52.94
N GLU A 18 80.57 12.18 -53.32
CA GLU A 18 79.51 12.63 -52.39
C GLU A 18 78.66 11.44 -51.90
N PHE A 19 78.29 10.51 -52.78
CA PHE A 19 77.60 9.28 -52.38
C PHE A 19 78.46 8.39 -51.48
N ALA A 20 79.75 8.26 -51.76
CA ALA A 20 80.67 7.46 -50.95
C ALA A 20 80.87 8.02 -49.52
N ILE A 21 80.71 9.34 -49.32
CA ILE A 21 80.80 9.98 -48.00
C ILE A 21 79.44 9.99 -47.28
N VAL A 22 78.34 10.18 -48.01
CA VAL A 22 76.98 10.22 -47.42
C VAL A 22 76.50 8.81 -47.05
N LEU A 23 76.85 7.78 -47.83
CA LEU A 23 76.38 6.41 -47.59
C LEU A 23 76.75 5.87 -46.20
N PRO A 24 78.00 5.98 -45.70
CA PRO A 24 78.34 5.55 -44.35
C PRO A 24 77.59 6.30 -43.25
N ILE A 25 77.35 7.61 -43.42
CA ILE A 25 76.61 8.43 -42.45
C ILE A 25 75.12 8.05 -42.44
N LEU A 26 74.54 7.85 -43.63
CA LEU A 26 73.17 7.40 -43.79
C LEU A 26 72.96 6.00 -43.19
N LEU A 27 73.89 5.07 -43.42
CA LEU A 27 73.87 3.75 -42.81
C LEU A 27 73.99 3.82 -41.28
N LEU A 28 74.87 4.67 -40.74
CA LEU A 28 75.00 4.88 -39.29
C LEU A 28 73.68 5.38 -38.68
N LEU A 29 73.02 6.34 -39.32
CA LEU A 29 71.72 6.87 -38.87
C LEU A 29 70.62 5.78 -38.93
N LEU A 30 70.55 5.02 -40.02
CA LEU A 30 69.57 3.94 -40.17
C LEU A 30 69.78 2.82 -39.14
N TYR A 31 71.02 2.38 -38.93
CA TYR A 31 71.34 1.41 -37.88
C TYR A 31 71.06 1.97 -36.49
N GLY A 32 71.32 3.26 -36.25
CA GLY A 32 70.99 3.90 -34.97
C GLY A 32 69.50 3.91 -34.66
N LEU A 33 68.65 4.22 -35.65
CA LEU A 33 67.19 4.15 -35.51
C LEU A 33 66.70 2.71 -35.29
N LEU A 34 67.29 1.75 -36.01
CA LEU A 34 66.97 0.33 -35.85
C LEU A 34 67.33 -0.17 -34.45
N GLU A 35 68.51 0.16 -33.93
CA GLU A 35 68.94 -0.23 -32.57
C GLU A 35 68.07 0.42 -31.50
N ALA A 36 67.72 1.70 -31.64
CA ALA A 36 66.80 2.38 -30.72
C ALA A 36 65.41 1.72 -30.72
N GLY A 37 64.89 1.38 -31.90
CA GLY A 37 63.62 0.67 -32.04
C GLY A 37 63.64 -0.72 -31.42
N ARG A 38 64.72 -1.47 -31.63
CA ARG A 38 64.91 -2.80 -31.03
C ARG A 38 65.04 -2.72 -29.51
N LEU A 39 65.78 -1.74 -28.98
CA LEU A 39 65.89 -1.51 -27.55
C LEU A 39 64.51 -1.25 -26.91
N LEU A 40 63.71 -0.37 -27.52
CA LEU A 40 62.35 -0.07 -27.05
C LEU A 40 61.44 -1.31 -27.13
N PHE A 41 61.57 -2.11 -28.20
CA PHE A 41 60.81 -3.35 -28.35
C PHE A 41 61.17 -4.37 -27.26
N ILE A 42 62.46 -4.59 -26.98
CA ILE A 42 62.90 -5.49 -25.90
C ILE A 42 62.41 -4.95 -24.55
N TYR A 43 62.48 -3.65 -24.31
CA TYR A 43 61.93 -3.04 -23.09
C TYR A 43 60.45 -3.35 -22.90
N SER A 44 59.63 -3.10 -23.94
CA SER A 44 58.20 -3.43 -23.90
C SER A 44 57.95 -4.92 -23.71
N THR A 45 58.80 -5.77 -24.30
CA THR A 45 58.71 -7.23 -24.22
C THR A 45 58.97 -7.72 -22.80
N VAL A 46 60.07 -7.28 -22.17
CA VAL A 46 60.44 -7.64 -20.79
C VAL A 46 59.38 -7.18 -19.78
N VAL A 47 58.85 -5.96 -19.93
CA VAL A 47 57.76 -5.44 -19.08
C VAL A 47 56.48 -6.25 -19.24
N ASN A 48 56.12 -6.62 -20.47
CA ASN A 48 54.93 -7.45 -20.70
C ASN A 48 55.14 -8.89 -20.21
N ALA A 49 56.34 -9.45 -20.36
CA ALA A 49 56.68 -10.79 -19.92
C ALA A 49 56.51 -10.95 -18.41
N SER A 50 57.06 -10.05 -17.60
CA SER A 50 56.91 -10.09 -16.14
C SER A 50 55.44 -9.98 -15.72
N ARG A 51 54.66 -9.11 -16.39
CA ARG A 51 53.21 -8.96 -16.14
C ARG A 51 52.41 -10.21 -16.49
N GLN A 52 52.69 -10.85 -17.62
CA GLN A 52 51.96 -12.06 -18.04
C GLN A 52 52.29 -13.25 -17.13
N ALA A 53 53.55 -13.41 -16.74
CA ALA A 53 53.96 -14.43 -15.79
C ALA A 53 53.33 -14.24 -14.41
N ALA A 54 53.35 -13.02 -13.85
CA ALA A 54 52.69 -12.73 -12.58
C ALA A 54 51.16 -12.94 -12.67
N ARG A 55 50.53 -12.60 -13.81
CA ARG A 55 49.09 -12.88 -14.07
C ARG A 55 48.79 -14.37 -14.10
N TYR A 56 49.63 -15.15 -14.76
CA TYR A 56 49.47 -16.60 -14.82
C TYR A 56 49.54 -17.21 -13.42
N GLY A 57 50.58 -16.87 -12.64
CA GLY A 57 50.83 -17.49 -11.33
C GLY A 57 49.86 -17.05 -10.23
N SER A 58 49.25 -15.87 -10.33
CA SER A 58 48.23 -15.39 -9.38
C SER A 58 46.80 -15.83 -9.70
N ALA A 59 46.58 -16.44 -10.87
CA ALA A 59 45.26 -16.92 -11.25
C ALA A 59 44.83 -18.14 -10.42
N THR A 60 43.52 -18.28 -10.21
CA THR A 60 42.96 -19.47 -9.56
C THR A 60 42.97 -20.68 -10.51
N GLY A 61 43.01 -21.87 -9.93
CA GLY A 61 42.93 -23.14 -10.67
C GLY A 61 44.29 -23.83 -10.87
N VAL A 62 44.27 -24.86 -11.72
CA VAL A 62 45.43 -25.70 -12.01
C VAL A 62 46.18 -25.21 -13.25
N GLY A 63 47.51 -25.26 -13.17
CA GLY A 63 48.44 -24.98 -14.24
C GLY A 63 48.62 -26.17 -15.19
N THR A 64 49.85 -26.38 -15.63
CA THR A 64 50.23 -27.58 -16.37
C THR A 64 50.25 -28.79 -15.41
N GLY A 65 49.66 -29.91 -15.82
CA GLY A 65 49.51 -31.10 -14.97
C GLY A 65 48.49 -30.90 -13.86
N THR A 66 48.89 -31.14 -12.60
CA THR A 66 48.03 -31.08 -11.41
C THR A 66 48.43 -29.99 -10.41
N ALA A 67 49.50 -29.25 -10.70
CA ALA A 67 49.98 -28.18 -9.82
C ALA A 67 49.04 -26.97 -9.88
N LEU A 68 48.85 -26.29 -8.75
CA LEU A 68 48.15 -25.01 -8.74
C LEU A 68 48.98 -23.96 -9.47
N ARG A 69 48.34 -22.93 -10.04
CA ARG A 69 49.03 -21.93 -10.88
C ARG A 69 50.21 -21.23 -10.19
N TYR A 70 50.11 -21.00 -8.89
CA TYR A 70 51.21 -20.43 -8.08
C TYR A 70 52.31 -21.45 -7.73
N GLN A 71 52.15 -22.72 -8.06
CA GLN A 71 53.16 -23.78 -7.90
C GLN A 71 53.76 -24.19 -9.25
N ASP A 72 53.13 -23.85 -10.36
CA ASP A 72 53.51 -24.22 -11.72
C ASP A 72 54.60 -23.29 -12.28
N CYS A 73 55.83 -23.44 -11.79
CA CYS A 73 56.97 -22.61 -12.19
C CYS A 73 57.22 -22.67 -13.70
N ALA A 74 57.12 -23.84 -14.32
CA ALA A 74 57.26 -24.01 -15.78
C ALA A 74 56.18 -23.24 -16.54
N GLY A 75 54.91 -23.30 -16.11
CA GLY A 75 53.83 -22.54 -16.71
C GLY A 75 53.99 -21.03 -16.57
N ILE A 76 54.50 -20.56 -15.43
CA ILE A 76 54.80 -19.14 -15.18
C ILE A 76 55.92 -18.68 -16.13
N LYS A 77 57.02 -19.43 -16.25
CA LYS A 77 58.12 -19.12 -17.17
C LYS A 77 57.67 -19.15 -18.63
N PHE A 78 56.90 -20.16 -19.01
CA PHE A 78 56.31 -20.25 -20.35
C PHE A 78 55.41 -19.05 -20.67
N ALA A 79 54.61 -18.57 -19.71
CA ALA A 79 53.76 -17.39 -19.89
C ALA A 79 54.57 -16.10 -20.17
N ALA A 80 55.76 -15.96 -19.57
CA ALA A 80 56.71 -14.88 -19.90
C ALA A 80 57.34 -15.08 -21.29
N GLN A 81 57.77 -16.29 -21.64
CA GLN A 81 58.41 -16.57 -22.93
C GLN A 81 57.47 -16.40 -24.13
N ARG A 82 56.16 -16.63 -23.96
CA ARG A 82 55.16 -16.48 -25.03
C ARG A 82 55.12 -15.10 -25.67
N VAL A 83 55.63 -14.07 -24.99
CA VAL A 83 55.69 -12.71 -25.52
C VAL A 83 57.09 -12.30 -25.98
N ASP A 84 58.11 -13.16 -25.83
CA ASP A 84 59.48 -12.91 -26.27
C ASP A 84 59.73 -13.32 -27.72
N TYR A 85 59.43 -12.42 -28.64
CA TYR A 85 59.59 -12.67 -30.08
C TYR A 85 61.03 -12.56 -30.59
N LEU A 86 61.93 -11.94 -29.81
CA LEU A 86 63.31 -11.69 -30.22
C LEU A 86 64.33 -12.62 -29.53
N ASN A 87 63.85 -13.59 -28.73
CA ASN A 87 64.68 -14.43 -27.87
C ASN A 87 65.66 -13.57 -27.03
N SER A 88 65.12 -12.51 -26.44
CA SER A 88 65.88 -11.54 -25.65
C SER A 88 66.20 -12.05 -24.24
N PHE A 89 65.55 -13.13 -23.79
CA PHE A 89 65.81 -13.83 -22.54
C PHE A 89 65.44 -15.32 -22.61
N ASN A 90 65.87 -16.11 -21.62
CA ASN A 90 65.53 -17.52 -21.46
C ASN A 90 64.99 -17.82 -20.05
N ASP A 91 64.76 -19.10 -19.72
CA ASP A 91 64.22 -19.51 -18.41
C ASP A 91 65.09 -19.13 -17.20
N ASP A 92 66.40 -19.03 -17.38
CA ASP A 92 67.33 -18.65 -16.32
C ASP A 92 67.27 -17.15 -16.02
N ASN A 93 66.71 -16.38 -16.95
CA ASN A 93 66.50 -14.95 -16.80
C ASN A 93 65.16 -14.57 -16.14
N ILE A 94 64.36 -15.57 -15.75
CA ILE A 94 63.05 -15.38 -15.12
C ILE A 94 63.14 -15.85 -13.67
N LEU A 95 63.19 -14.89 -12.76
CA LEU A 95 63.17 -15.13 -11.32
C LEU A 95 61.74 -15.01 -10.80
N ILE A 96 61.25 -16.07 -10.17
CA ILE A 96 59.93 -16.13 -9.53
C ILE A 96 60.15 -16.20 -8.02
N THR A 97 59.67 -15.20 -7.30
CA THR A 97 59.73 -15.13 -5.83
C THR A 97 58.36 -14.83 -5.24
N TYR A 98 58.24 -14.98 -3.92
CA TYR A 98 57.03 -14.66 -3.17
C TYR A 98 57.32 -13.74 -2.00
N ASP A 99 56.39 -12.85 -1.70
CA ASP A 99 56.42 -11.96 -0.54
C ASP A 99 55.02 -11.88 0.10
N ASN A 100 54.91 -11.38 1.33
CA ASN A 100 53.63 -11.12 2.01
C ASN A 100 53.34 -9.60 2.02
N GLY A 101 53.59 -8.94 0.91
CA GLY A 101 53.59 -7.48 0.80
C GLY A 101 54.98 -6.91 0.53
N GLU A 102 55.04 -5.65 0.10
CA GLU A 102 56.30 -5.04 -0.32
C GLU A 102 57.27 -4.92 0.86
N GLY A 103 58.40 -5.61 0.77
CA GLY A 103 59.42 -5.66 1.82
C GLY A 103 59.12 -6.66 2.95
N VAL A 104 58.06 -7.46 2.87
CA VAL A 104 57.69 -8.47 3.85
C VAL A 104 57.99 -9.86 3.30
N ALA A 105 58.91 -10.60 3.92
CA ALA A 105 59.23 -11.95 3.47
C ALA A 105 58.00 -12.87 3.52
N ALA A 106 57.90 -13.81 2.58
CA ALA A 106 56.88 -14.86 2.65
C ALA A 106 57.13 -15.81 3.82
N ASP A 107 56.05 -16.36 4.40
CA ASP A 107 56.11 -17.24 5.58
C ASP A 107 56.52 -18.69 5.25
N PHE A 108 57.15 -18.91 4.08
CA PHE A 108 57.69 -20.20 3.63
C PHE A 108 59.09 -20.03 3.02
N SER A 109 59.89 -21.11 3.03
CA SER A 109 61.29 -21.09 2.61
C SER A 109 61.66 -22.34 1.80
N PRO A 110 62.36 -22.21 0.65
CA PRO A 110 62.75 -20.93 0.04
C PRO A 110 61.53 -20.19 -0.55
N PRO A 111 61.50 -18.84 -0.52
CA PRO A 111 60.40 -18.06 -1.09
C PRO A 111 60.59 -17.87 -2.61
N THR A 112 61.03 -18.91 -3.31
CA THR A 112 61.28 -18.96 -4.76
C THR A 112 60.44 -20.06 -5.39
N CYS A 113 60.19 -19.99 -6.69
CA CYS A 113 59.60 -21.09 -7.46
C CYS A 113 60.69 -21.66 -8.37
N ASP A 114 61.27 -22.79 -7.98
CA ASP A 114 62.36 -23.42 -8.71
C ASP A 114 61.94 -24.74 -9.37
N GLY A 115 62.59 -25.08 -10.49
CA GLY A 115 62.25 -26.28 -11.27
C GLY A 115 60.98 -26.13 -12.10
N ALA A 116 60.25 -27.25 -12.30
CA ALA A 116 59.04 -27.27 -13.11
C ALA A 116 57.77 -27.00 -12.29
N VAL A 117 57.72 -27.56 -11.08
CA VAL A 117 56.64 -27.38 -10.11
C VAL A 117 57.28 -27.28 -8.72
N ASP A 118 56.84 -26.31 -7.94
CA ASP A 118 57.26 -26.13 -6.56
C ASP A 118 56.08 -26.40 -5.61
N PRO A 119 56.01 -27.61 -5.03
CA PRO A 119 54.93 -27.97 -4.14
C PRO A 119 55.09 -27.34 -2.75
N ASP A 120 56.15 -26.61 -2.41
CA ASP A 120 56.37 -26.04 -1.08
C ASP A 120 55.88 -24.60 -0.95
N VAL A 121 55.49 -23.97 -2.06
CA VAL A 121 54.82 -22.66 -2.06
C VAL A 121 53.47 -22.76 -1.33
N ARG A 122 53.34 -21.98 -0.24
CA ARG A 122 52.16 -21.95 0.64
C ARG A 122 51.71 -20.49 0.84
N PRO A 123 50.90 -19.93 -0.06
CA PRO A 123 50.36 -18.59 0.12
C PRO A 123 49.47 -18.51 1.36
N SER A 124 49.51 -17.38 2.06
CA SER A 124 48.77 -17.13 3.29
C SER A 124 47.26 -17.11 3.04
N THR A 125 46.51 -17.63 4.02
CA THR A 125 45.04 -17.71 3.97
C THR A 125 44.36 -16.34 4.11
N ASP A 126 45.08 -15.32 4.57
CA ASP A 126 44.61 -13.92 4.69
C ASP A 126 44.77 -13.10 3.41
N ASN A 127 45.16 -13.72 2.29
CA ASN A 127 45.40 -13.09 0.99
C ASN A 127 46.51 -12.02 0.98
N THR A 128 47.49 -12.09 1.89
CA THR A 128 48.62 -11.15 1.88
C THR A 128 49.75 -11.54 0.93
N THR A 129 49.85 -12.83 0.57
CA THR A 129 50.93 -13.32 -0.29
C THR A 129 50.81 -12.83 -1.73
N ARG A 130 51.92 -12.35 -2.30
CA ARG A 130 52.05 -11.95 -3.69
C ARG A 130 53.10 -12.78 -4.39
N ILE A 131 52.81 -13.18 -5.62
CA ILE A 131 53.83 -13.65 -6.57
C ILE A 131 54.55 -12.44 -7.14
N VAL A 132 55.88 -12.49 -7.18
CA VAL A 132 56.75 -11.44 -7.71
C VAL A 132 57.61 -12.06 -8.80
N VAL A 133 57.43 -11.62 -10.04
CA VAL A 133 58.20 -12.13 -11.18
C VAL A 133 59.11 -11.04 -11.72
N THR A 134 60.40 -11.33 -11.76
CA THR A 134 61.44 -10.47 -12.34
C THR A 134 61.98 -11.12 -13.61
N VAL A 135 61.96 -10.39 -14.71
CA VAL A 135 62.48 -10.82 -16.01
C VAL A 135 63.64 -9.92 -16.40
N THR A 136 64.74 -10.52 -16.83
CA THR A 136 65.95 -9.82 -17.29
C THR A 136 66.19 -10.09 -18.78
N GLY A 137 65.94 -9.12 -19.64
CA GLY A 137 66.27 -9.18 -21.07
C GLY A 137 67.63 -8.58 -21.38
N HIS A 138 68.37 -9.20 -22.29
CA HIS A 138 69.71 -8.75 -22.68
C HIS A 138 69.66 -7.99 -24.01
N PHE A 139 70.09 -6.72 -24.02
CA PHE A 139 70.26 -5.95 -25.24
C PHE A 139 71.74 -5.92 -25.65
N VAL A 140 72.08 -6.65 -26.72
CA VAL A 140 73.41 -6.64 -27.34
C VAL A 140 73.34 -5.90 -28.69
N PRO A 141 74.00 -4.74 -28.88
CA PRO A 141 73.99 -4.03 -30.15
C PRO A 141 74.54 -4.89 -31.31
N ILE A 142 73.88 -4.86 -32.46
CA ILE A 142 74.30 -5.53 -33.70
C ILE A 142 75.54 -4.83 -34.28
N VAL A 143 75.58 -3.49 -34.21
CA VAL A 143 76.69 -2.67 -34.71
C VAL A 143 77.29 -1.83 -33.59
N ARG A 144 78.54 -2.13 -33.18
CA ARG A 144 79.27 -1.42 -32.12
C ARG A 144 79.73 0.01 -32.47
N LEU A 145 79.44 0.48 -33.68
CA LEU A 145 79.87 1.80 -34.20
C LEU A 145 78.99 2.95 -33.69
N VAL A 146 77.73 2.67 -33.34
CA VAL A 146 76.78 3.62 -32.77
C VAL A 146 76.85 3.54 -31.24
N PRO A 147 76.74 4.64 -30.47
CA PRO A 147 76.95 4.65 -29.01
C PRO A 147 75.81 4.00 -28.20
N PHE A 148 75.33 2.83 -28.62
CA PHE A 148 74.53 1.95 -27.79
C PHE A 148 75.47 0.97 -27.09
N ILE A 149 75.40 0.93 -25.76
CA ILE A 149 76.17 -0.04 -24.97
C ILE A 149 75.28 -1.22 -24.64
N GLU A 150 75.91 -2.39 -24.51
CA GLU A 150 75.24 -3.59 -24.00
C GLU A 150 74.66 -3.32 -22.62
N ARG A 151 73.38 -3.65 -22.43
CA ARG A 151 72.67 -3.45 -21.16
C ARG A 151 71.62 -4.51 -20.93
N ASP A 152 71.42 -4.80 -19.65
CA ASP A 152 70.30 -5.59 -19.16
C ASP A 152 69.10 -4.69 -18.93
N ILE A 153 67.94 -5.19 -19.33
CA ILE A 153 66.64 -4.58 -19.09
C ILE A 153 65.93 -5.48 -18.09
N VAL A 154 65.66 -4.95 -16.90
CA VAL A 154 65.02 -5.70 -15.82
C VAL A 154 63.62 -5.12 -15.60
N ALA A 155 62.60 -5.97 -15.56
CA ALA A 155 61.26 -5.57 -15.15
C ALA A 155 60.69 -6.56 -14.13
N THR A 156 60.10 -6.02 -13.08
CA THR A 156 59.44 -6.78 -12.01
C THR A 156 57.95 -6.47 -11.99
N SER A 157 57.12 -7.50 -11.86
CA SER A 157 55.68 -7.37 -11.67
C SER A 157 55.24 -8.25 -10.51
N ALA A 158 54.39 -7.71 -9.63
CA ALA A 158 53.82 -8.44 -8.50
C ALA A 158 52.30 -8.54 -8.60
N ARG A 159 51.72 -9.63 -8.10
CA ARG A 159 50.26 -9.83 -7.97
C ARG A 159 49.90 -10.65 -6.73
N THR A 160 48.86 -10.23 -6.03
CA THR A 160 48.30 -10.96 -4.89
C THR A 160 47.68 -12.29 -5.33
N ILE A 161 47.91 -13.34 -4.56
CA ILE A 161 47.27 -14.65 -4.70
C ILE A 161 46.07 -14.68 -3.74
N LEU A 162 44.87 -14.95 -4.26
CA LEU A 162 43.67 -15.08 -3.45
C LEU A 162 43.49 -16.55 -3.03
N MET A 163 43.62 -16.84 -1.74
CA MET A 163 43.49 -18.17 -1.15
C MET A 163 42.10 -18.41 -0.57
N SER A 164 41.52 -17.40 0.06
CA SER A 164 40.15 -17.46 0.59
C SER A 164 39.43 -16.15 0.32
N VAL A 165 38.17 -16.20 -0.03
CA VAL A 165 37.32 -15.00 -0.03
C VAL A 165 36.32 -15.25 1.08
N PRO A 166 36.32 -14.45 2.17
CA PRO A 166 35.25 -14.56 3.14
C PRO A 166 33.94 -14.20 2.41
N ILE A 167 33.05 -15.17 2.32
CA ILE A 167 31.67 -14.95 1.92
C ILE A 167 30.91 -14.85 3.23
N GLU A 168 30.46 -13.65 3.59
CA GLU A 168 29.43 -13.52 4.62
C GLU A 168 28.15 -14.14 4.03
N VAL A 169 27.79 -15.31 4.55
CA VAL A 169 26.45 -15.85 4.39
C VAL A 169 25.74 -15.43 5.67
N GLU A 170 24.80 -14.50 5.58
CA GLU A 170 23.81 -14.34 6.65
C GLU A 170 23.12 -15.69 6.79
N ASP A 171 23.14 -16.27 8.00
CA ASP A 171 22.49 -17.54 8.29
C ASP A 171 21.00 -17.43 7.90
N GLU A 172 20.57 -18.15 6.86
CA GLU A 172 19.15 -18.27 6.44
C GLU A 172 18.25 -18.99 7.48
N ASP A 173 18.77 -19.36 8.65
CA ASP A 173 18.05 -20.16 9.67
C ASP A 173 17.69 -19.37 10.94
N ALA A 174 17.89 -18.05 11.00
CA ALA A 174 17.39 -17.25 12.11
C ALA A 174 15.92 -16.84 11.86
N PRO A 175 14.96 -17.20 12.74
CA PRO A 175 13.58 -16.74 12.62
C PRO A 175 13.51 -15.21 12.57
N GLU A 176 12.74 -14.68 11.63
CA GLU A 176 12.56 -13.25 11.45
C GLU A 176 11.69 -12.66 12.58
N THR A 177 11.98 -11.44 13.03
CA THR A 177 11.07 -10.71 13.92
C THR A 177 9.91 -10.13 13.09
N PRO A 178 8.65 -10.56 13.28
CA PRO A 178 7.52 -10.04 12.53
C PRO A 178 7.17 -8.61 12.98
N THR A 179 6.51 -7.85 12.12
CA THR A 179 5.90 -6.56 12.48
C THR A 179 4.45 -6.78 12.92
N ILE A 180 4.07 -6.19 14.05
CA ILE A 180 2.70 -6.20 14.60
C ILE A 180 2.10 -4.81 14.49
N GLU A 181 0.99 -4.69 13.75
CA GLU A 181 0.19 -3.47 13.65
C GLU A 181 -1.17 -3.70 14.29
N ILE A 182 -1.61 -2.78 15.14
CA ILE A 182 -2.90 -2.82 15.85
C ILE A 182 -3.73 -1.63 15.36
N GLU A 183 -4.95 -1.90 14.90
CA GLU A 183 -5.93 -0.91 14.45
C GLU A 183 -7.21 -1.06 15.30
N ASP A 184 -7.60 -0.02 16.03
CA ASP A 184 -8.62 -0.05 17.08
C ASP A 184 -9.63 1.12 16.98
N LEU A 185 -10.25 1.25 15.81
CA LEU A 185 -11.22 2.32 15.55
C LEU A 185 -12.64 1.97 16.06
N PRO A 186 -13.37 2.93 16.67
CA PRO A 186 -13.02 4.34 16.88
C PRO A 186 -12.07 4.55 18.07
N ASP A 187 -11.08 5.44 17.92
CA ASP A 187 -10.19 5.93 18.99
C ASP A 187 -10.18 7.48 19.00
N PRO A 188 -10.73 8.15 20.03
CA PRO A 188 -11.33 7.58 21.23
C PRO A 188 -12.65 6.83 20.97
N SER A 189 -12.89 5.76 21.73
CA SER A 189 -14.20 5.10 21.84
C SER A 189 -15.01 5.65 23.01
N LYS A 190 -16.29 5.30 23.13
CA LYS A 190 -17.11 5.63 24.31
C LYS A 190 -17.29 4.43 25.24
N VAL A 191 -17.55 4.68 26.53
CA VAL A 191 -17.91 3.61 27.48
C VAL A 191 -19.09 2.78 26.96
N GLY A 192 -18.91 1.46 26.91
CA GLY A 192 -19.90 0.50 26.42
C GLY A 192 -19.93 0.33 24.88
N GLU A 193 -19.20 1.15 24.13
CA GLU A 193 -19.04 0.97 22.69
C GLU A 193 -18.17 -0.25 22.38
N THR A 194 -18.52 -0.99 21.31
CA THR A 194 -17.73 -2.13 20.86
C THR A 194 -16.67 -1.67 19.87
N VAL A 195 -15.40 -1.88 20.21
CA VAL A 195 -14.22 -1.54 19.39
C VAL A 195 -13.68 -2.81 18.71
N PRO A 196 -13.73 -2.93 17.38
CA PRO A 196 -13.10 -4.03 16.65
C PRO A 196 -11.58 -3.83 16.57
N VAL A 197 -10.84 -4.45 17.49
CA VAL A 197 -9.37 -4.44 17.48
C VAL A 197 -8.86 -5.42 16.43
N LYS A 198 -8.28 -4.90 15.36
CA LYS A 198 -7.68 -5.68 14.28
C LYS A 198 -6.17 -5.72 14.48
N VAL A 199 -5.61 -6.93 14.49
CA VAL A 199 -4.16 -7.15 14.59
C VAL A 199 -3.68 -7.71 13.27
N THR A 200 -2.70 -7.05 12.67
CA THR A 200 -2.01 -7.49 11.46
C THR A 200 -0.58 -7.89 11.81
N VAL A 201 -0.20 -9.10 11.44
CA VAL A 201 1.14 -9.67 11.63
C VAL A 201 1.75 -9.85 10.25
N SER A 202 2.85 -9.16 9.96
CA SER A 202 3.52 -9.19 8.65
C SER A 202 5.02 -9.45 8.77
N GLY A 203 5.64 -10.03 7.74
CA GLY A 203 7.08 -10.23 7.66
C GLY A 203 7.55 -10.45 6.22
N THR A 204 8.86 -10.47 6.00
CA THR A 204 9.46 -10.60 4.66
C THR A 204 9.55 -12.04 4.17
N SER A 205 9.60 -13.00 5.10
CA SER A 205 9.67 -14.44 4.82
C SER A 205 8.35 -15.08 4.32
N GLY A 206 7.26 -14.31 4.22
CA GLY A 206 5.94 -14.80 3.83
C GLY A 206 4.81 -14.23 4.68
N THR A 207 3.66 -14.91 4.69
CA THR A 207 2.53 -14.55 5.56
C THR A 207 2.64 -15.31 6.87
N PRO A 208 2.82 -14.63 8.03
CA PRO A 208 2.91 -15.28 9.32
C PRO A 208 1.70 -16.16 9.64
N THR A 209 1.95 -17.34 10.19
CA THR A 209 0.92 -18.27 10.67
C THR A 209 1.12 -18.56 12.15
N GLY A 210 0.04 -18.72 12.89
CA GLY A 210 0.11 -18.86 14.34
C GLY A 210 -1.12 -18.28 15.03
N THR A 211 -0.95 -17.87 16.27
CA THR A 211 -2.02 -17.29 17.09
C THR A 211 -1.65 -15.93 17.66
N VAL A 212 -2.66 -15.12 17.97
CA VAL A 212 -2.52 -13.85 18.68
C VAL A 212 -3.34 -13.87 19.97
N ASP A 213 -2.73 -13.42 21.06
CA ASP A 213 -3.36 -13.16 22.34
C ASP A 213 -3.48 -11.65 22.57
N ILE A 214 -4.69 -11.13 22.78
CA ILE A 214 -4.94 -9.71 23.06
C ILE A 214 -5.22 -9.50 24.55
N SER A 215 -4.55 -8.50 25.13
CA SER A 215 -4.75 -8.04 26.51
C SER A 215 -4.90 -6.52 26.56
N VAL A 216 -5.56 -6.03 27.61
CA VAL A 216 -5.69 -4.60 27.92
C VAL A 216 -5.07 -4.35 29.29
N ASP A 217 -4.11 -3.43 29.38
CA ASP A 217 -3.32 -3.15 30.59
C ASP A 217 -2.75 -4.43 31.24
N GLY A 218 -2.32 -5.37 30.40
CA GLY A 218 -1.78 -6.68 30.80
C GLY A 218 -2.83 -7.72 31.23
N THR A 219 -4.13 -7.40 31.20
CA THR A 219 -5.21 -8.34 31.51
C THR A 219 -5.76 -8.98 30.22
N PRO A 220 -5.71 -10.32 30.07
CA PRO A 220 -6.23 -10.99 28.88
C PRO A 220 -7.74 -10.76 28.70
N ILE A 221 -8.16 -10.50 27.46
CA ILE A 221 -9.58 -10.32 27.14
C ILE A 221 -10.23 -11.66 26.81
N THR A 222 -11.34 -11.98 27.48
CA THR A 222 -12.08 -13.23 27.26
C THR A 222 -12.57 -13.30 25.81
N GLY A 223 -12.19 -14.36 25.11
CA GLY A 223 -12.55 -14.55 23.70
C GLY A 223 -11.57 -13.91 22.71
N CYS A 224 -10.56 -13.16 23.17
CA CYS A 224 -9.48 -12.60 22.35
C CYS A 224 -8.12 -13.28 22.56
N THR A 225 -8.12 -14.50 23.11
CA THR A 225 -6.91 -15.31 23.30
C THR A 225 -6.91 -16.50 22.36
N GLY A 226 -5.73 -16.90 21.87
CA GLY A 226 -5.52 -18.01 20.95
C GLY A 226 -6.14 -17.78 19.56
N LEU A 227 -6.31 -16.52 19.15
CA LEU A 227 -6.94 -16.19 17.86
C LEU A 227 -6.03 -16.65 16.72
N THR A 228 -6.50 -17.59 15.91
CA THR A 228 -5.70 -18.11 14.78
C THR A 228 -5.66 -17.10 13.64
N LEU A 229 -4.45 -16.77 13.18
CA LEU A 229 -4.25 -15.87 12.05
C LEU A 229 -4.86 -16.44 10.77
N SER A 230 -5.59 -15.61 10.04
CA SER A 230 -6.04 -15.89 8.68
C SER A 230 -5.50 -14.83 7.75
N GLY A 231 -4.58 -15.20 6.85
CA GLY A 231 -3.89 -14.24 5.98
C GLY A 231 -3.06 -13.20 6.75
N GLY A 232 -2.49 -13.58 7.91
CA GLY A 232 -1.72 -12.68 8.77
C GLY A 232 -2.57 -11.70 9.59
N VAL A 233 -3.90 -11.87 9.62
CA VAL A 233 -4.80 -10.94 10.31
C VAL A 233 -5.72 -11.69 11.29
N VAL A 234 -6.01 -11.06 12.43
CA VAL A 234 -7.13 -11.40 13.32
C VAL A 234 -7.90 -10.14 13.71
N THR A 235 -9.14 -10.30 14.17
CA THR A 235 -9.93 -9.19 14.71
C THR A 235 -10.68 -9.67 15.95
N CYS A 236 -10.67 -8.87 17.02
CA CYS A 236 -11.45 -9.12 18.22
C CYS A 236 -12.29 -7.91 18.64
N PRO A 237 -13.59 -8.06 18.86
CA PRO A 237 -14.41 -7.00 19.43
C PRO A 237 -14.16 -6.86 20.94
N ILE A 238 -13.80 -5.66 21.39
CA ILE A 238 -13.56 -5.34 22.80
C ILE A 238 -14.57 -4.27 23.24
N ILE A 239 -15.08 -4.37 24.47
CA ILE A 239 -15.93 -3.33 25.08
C ILE A 239 -15.21 -2.77 26.30
N PHE A 240 -14.98 -1.47 26.31
CA PHE A 240 -14.39 -0.77 27.45
C PHE A 240 -15.49 -0.24 28.37
N ASN A 241 -15.43 -0.59 29.65
CA ASN A 241 -16.50 -0.29 30.61
C ASN A 241 -16.19 0.92 31.52
N LEU A 242 -14.99 1.49 31.39
CA LEU A 242 -14.54 2.64 32.18
C LEU A 242 -13.85 3.65 31.26
N PRO A 243 -14.02 4.95 31.51
CA PRO A 243 -13.33 5.98 30.73
C PRO A 243 -11.86 6.05 31.12
N GLY A 244 -11.03 6.55 30.20
CA GLY A 244 -9.60 6.77 30.41
C GLY A 244 -8.74 6.17 29.31
N THR A 245 -7.43 6.30 29.50
CA THR A 245 -6.42 5.74 28.60
C THR A 245 -6.09 4.31 29.01
N VAL A 246 -6.09 3.39 28.05
CA VAL A 246 -5.71 1.98 28.23
C VAL A 246 -4.66 1.58 27.20
N THR A 247 -3.83 0.58 27.50
CA THR A 247 -2.86 0.02 26.56
C THR A 247 -3.32 -1.34 26.07
N ILE A 248 -3.58 -1.46 24.77
CA ILE A 248 -3.87 -2.73 24.10
C ILE A 248 -2.52 -3.39 23.78
N SER A 249 -2.37 -4.67 24.10
CA SER A 249 -1.19 -5.46 23.74
C SER A 249 -1.62 -6.71 22.99
N ALA A 250 -0.96 -7.00 21.86
CA ALA A 250 -1.20 -8.17 21.04
C ALA A 250 0.08 -8.99 20.93
N THR A 251 0.09 -10.17 21.54
CA THR A 251 1.23 -11.10 21.53
C THR A 251 1.02 -12.17 20.47
N TYR A 252 1.88 -12.17 19.46
CA TYR A 252 1.92 -13.19 18.42
C TYR A 252 2.77 -14.39 18.87
N THR A 253 2.22 -15.60 18.67
CA THR A 253 2.91 -16.87 18.87
C THR A 253 2.92 -17.64 17.54
N PRO A 254 4.11 -17.96 16.97
CA PRO A 254 4.22 -18.72 15.74
C PRO A 254 3.58 -20.10 15.81
N ALA A 255 3.13 -20.61 14.66
CA ALA A 255 2.62 -21.97 14.53
C ALA A 255 3.70 -23.01 14.92
N THR A 256 3.27 -24.14 15.48
CA THR A 256 4.19 -25.21 15.85
C THR A 256 4.82 -25.84 14.60
N GLY A 257 6.15 -25.90 14.56
CA GLY A 257 6.91 -26.48 13.44
C GLY A 257 7.28 -25.50 12.32
N THR A 258 7.00 -24.20 12.46
CA THR A 258 7.55 -23.14 11.61
C THR A 258 8.71 -22.45 12.31
N THR A 259 9.82 -22.20 11.60
CA THR A 259 11.00 -21.46 12.10
C THR A 259 11.18 -20.12 11.39
N ASP A 260 10.17 -19.67 10.64
CA ASP A 260 10.28 -18.46 9.83
C ASP A 260 10.14 -17.17 10.66
N TYR A 261 9.48 -17.26 11.83
CA TYR A 261 9.19 -16.10 12.68
C TYR A 261 9.38 -16.38 14.18
N GLU A 262 9.84 -15.37 14.91
CA GLU A 262 9.86 -15.36 16.39
C GLU A 262 8.52 -14.87 16.97
N SER A 263 8.32 -15.06 18.27
CA SER A 263 7.21 -14.45 19.01
C SER A 263 7.48 -12.97 19.24
N GLU A 264 6.46 -12.12 19.05
CA GLU A 264 6.59 -10.67 19.17
C GLU A 264 5.32 -10.08 19.80
N THR A 265 5.44 -8.95 20.50
CA THR A 265 4.30 -8.25 21.09
C THR A 265 4.23 -6.81 20.59
N GLY A 266 3.15 -6.48 19.89
CA GLY A 266 2.79 -5.10 19.58
C GLY A 266 1.95 -4.48 20.68
N THR A 267 2.05 -3.16 20.84
CA THR A 267 1.23 -2.39 21.78
C THR A 267 0.68 -1.13 21.12
N GLU A 268 -0.56 -0.77 21.44
CA GLU A 268 -1.23 0.47 20.99
C GLU A 268 -1.94 1.11 22.18
N VAL A 269 -2.05 2.44 22.19
CA VAL A 269 -2.72 3.19 23.27
C VAL A 269 -4.09 3.61 22.79
N HIS A 270 -5.13 3.25 23.54
CA HIS A 270 -6.51 3.57 23.23
C HIS A 270 -7.11 4.55 24.24
N GLN A 271 -7.91 5.50 23.78
CA GLN A 271 -8.65 6.43 24.64
C GLN A 271 -10.13 6.06 24.73
N VAL A 272 -10.69 6.10 25.94
CA VAL A 272 -12.11 5.84 26.19
C VAL A 272 -12.75 7.09 26.81
N ASP A 273 -13.66 7.70 26.07
CA ASP A 273 -14.44 8.86 26.50
C ASP A 273 -15.70 8.44 27.29
N PRO A 274 -16.20 9.33 28.17
CA PRO A 274 -17.51 9.15 28.80
C PRO A 274 -18.65 9.04 27.77
N VAL A 275 -19.66 8.23 28.09
CA VAL A 275 -20.84 7.99 27.26
C VAL A 275 -21.93 9.06 27.49
N PRO A 276 -22.56 9.58 26.42
CA PRO A 276 -23.76 10.42 26.53
C PRO A 276 -24.91 9.71 27.24
N THR A 277 -25.76 10.47 27.91
CA THR A 277 -26.99 9.97 28.52
C THR A 277 -28.21 10.72 28.00
N THR A 278 -29.39 10.11 28.13
CA THR A 278 -30.69 10.68 27.79
C THR A 278 -31.66 10.50 28.97
N VAL A 279 -32.25 11.58 29.45
CA VAL A 279 -33.24 11.60 30.53
C VAL A 279 -34.65 11.58 29.94
N VAL A 280 -35.43 10.56 30.32
CA VAL A 280 -36.83 10.37 29.92
C VAL A 280 -37.72 10.43 31.15
N ILE A 281 -38.82 11.18 31.07
CA ILE A 281 -39.80 11.33 32.15
C ILE A 281 -41.14 10.72 31.72
N GLU A 282 -41.63 9.75 32.50
CA GLU A 282 -42.94 9.13 32.36
C GLU A 282 -43.82 9.53 33.56
N ASP A 283 -45.10 9.83 33.33
CA ASP A 283 -46.07 10.19 34.34
C ASP A 283 -47.33 9.33 34.16
N THR A 284 -47.81 8.75 35.26
CA THR A 284 -48.96 7.84 35.23
C THR A 284 -49.95 8.19 36.35
N PRO A 285 -51.22 8.52 36.02
CA PRO A 285 -51.75 8.73 34.68
C PRO A 285 -51.15 9.98 34.01
N ALA A 286 -51.08 10.02 32.67
CA ALA A 286 -50.55 11.16 31.91
C ALA A 286 -51.42 12.44 32.01
N ILE A 287 -52.68 12.29 32.45
CA ILE A 287 -53.60 13.38 32.79
C ILE A 287 -54.22 13.03 34.14
N SER A 288 -54.20 13.97 35.09
CA SER A 288 -54.79 13.78 36.42
C SER A 288 -55.92 14.77 36.70
N GLY A 289 -56.78 14.41 37.67
CA GLY A 289 -57.66 15.35 38.33
C GLY A 289 -56.98 15.98 39.54
N ILE A 290 -57.53 17.07 40.04
CA ILE A 290 -57.03 17.76 41.25
C ILE A 290 -56.95 16.78 42.43
N ASN A 291 -55.83 16.82 43.16
CA ASN A 291 -55.49 16.01 44.34
C ASN A 291 -55.47 14.49 44.11
N LEU A 292 -55.40 14.03 42.85
CA LEU A 292 -55.17 12.62 42.53
C LEU A 292 -53.66 12.32 42.44
N PRO A 293 -53.22 11.13 42.87
CA PRO A 293 -51.81 10.75 42.81
C PRO A 293 -51.34 10.55 41.36
N VAL A 294 -50.14 11.05 41.07
CA VAL A 294 -49.42 10.88 39.81
C VAL A 294 -48.07 10.27 40.11
N ASN A 295 -47.83 9.08 39.57
CA ASN A 295 -46.53 8.42 39.68
C ASN A 295 -45.63 8.95 38.56
N ILE A 296 -44.52 9.57 38.95
CA ILE A 296 -43.48 10.05 38.04
C ILE A 296 -42.34 9.02 38.05
N LEU A 297 -41.92 8.60 36.87
CA LEU A 297 -40.80 7.70 36.64
C LEU A 297 -39.79 8.40 35.75
N VAL A 298 -38.59 8.61 36.29
CA VAL A 298 -37.43 9.11 35.55
C VAL A 298 -36.59 7.91 35.13
N ARG A 299 -36.28 7.81 33.84
CA ARG A 299 -35.29 6.87 33.30
C ARG A 299 -34.14 7.67 32.72
N VAL A 300 -32.92 7.31 33.09
CA VAL A 300 -31.71 7.81 32.45
C VAL A 300 -31.13 6.65 31.67
N ILE A 301 -30.96 6.85 30.36
CA ILE A 301 -30.52 5.85 29.42
C ILE A 301 -29.13 6.26 28.95
N GLY A 302 -28.13 5.39 29.09
CA GLY A 302 -26.83 5.62 28.50
C GLY A 302 -26.81 5.06 27.07
N ASP A 303 -26.01 5.65 26.19
CA ASP A 303 -25.80 5.07 24.86
C ASP A 303 -25.19 3.65 24.99
N PHE A 304 -25.25 2.90 23.88
CA PHE A 304 -24.74 1.52 23.79
C PHE A 304 -25.36 0.53 24.80
N GLY A 305 -26.55 0.84 25.32
CA GLY A 305 -27.25 -0.03 26.27
C GLY A 305 -26.64 -0.02 27.67
N THR A 306 -25.77 0.94 27.96
CA THR A 306 -25.22 1.14 29.31
C THR A 306 -26.30 1.62 30.26
N THR A 307 -26.15 1.31 31.55
CA THR A 307 -27.13 1.65 32.59
C THR A 307 -26.54 2.74 33.51
N PRO A 308 -26.98 4.00 33.37
CA PRO A 308 -26.48 5.11 34.16
C PRO A 308 -26.66 4.92 35.67
N THR A 309 -25.60 5.25 36.40
CA THR A 309 -25.55 5.33 37.87
C THR A 309 -25.55 6.79 38.32
N GLY A 310 -25.53 7.06 39.62
CA GLY A 310 -25.43 8.43 40.14
C GLY A 310 -26.78 9.05 40.49
N THR A 311 -26.87 10.38 40.40
CA THR A 311 -27.94 11.18 41.01
C THR A 311 -28.70 11.99 39.96
N VAL A 312 -30.02 12.05 40.11
CA VAL A 312 -30.88 12.95 39.35
C VAL A 312 -31.57 13.94 40.30
N ASN A 313 -31.53 15.23 39.95
CA ASN A 313 -32.21 16.29 40.67
C ASN A 313 -33.55 16.55 40.00
N VAL A 314 -34.65 16.20 40.67
CA VAL A 314 -36.00 16.39 40.12
C VAL A 314 -36.61 17.66 40.70
N THR A 315 -37.20 18.48 39.82
CA THR A 315 -37.91 19.70 40.16
C THR A 315 -39.29 19.71 39.51
N VAL A 316 -40.34 19.76 40.32
CA VAL A 316 -41.72 19.93 39.89
C VAL A 316 -42.17 21.33 40.30
N SER A 317 -42.58 22.12 39.30
CA SER A 317 -42.93 23.54 39.46
C SER A 317 -44.07 23.81 40.45
N GLU A 318 -45.02 22.89 40.58
CA GLU A 318 -46.18 23.00 41.47
C GLU A 318 -46.60 21.62 42.01
N GLY A 319 -47.34 21.56 43.11
CA GLY A 319 -47.82 20.32 43.72
C GLY A 319 -47.05 19.90 44.99
N VAL A 320 -47.52 18.84 45.64
CA VAL A 320 -46.95 18.29 46.88
C VAL A 320 -46.65 16.81 46.68
N GLY A 321 -45.44 16.38 47.04
CA GLY A 321 -44.98 15.00 46.91
C GLY A 321 -43.50 14.84 47.29
N ASP A 322 -42.95 13.67 47.04
CA ASP A 322 -41.57 13.27 47.38
C ASP A 322 -40.58 13.42 46.21
N CYS A 323 -41.04 13.91 45.06
CA CYS A 323 -40.21 14.05 43.87
C CYS A 323 -39.14 15.13 43.98
N ASN A 324 -39.40 16.26 44.66
CA ASN A 324 -38.47 17.40 44.64
C ASN A 324 -37.18 17.11 45.43
N GLY A 325 -36.03 17.21 44.75
CA GLY A 325 -34.71 17.02 45.35
C GLY A 325 -33.81 16.02 44.61
N PRO A 326 -32.63 15.73 45.18
CA PRO A 326 -31.70 14.75 44.64
C PRO A 326 -32.16 13.31 44.94
N HIS A 327 -32.09 12.44 43.94
CA HIS A 327 -32.41 11.02 44.06
C HIS A 327 -31.38 10.15 43.36
N THR A 328 -31.01 9.03 43.97
CA THR A 328 -30.06 8.07 43.40
C THR A 328 -30.78 7.12 42.45
N LEU A 329 -30.19 6.91 41.27
CA LEU A 329 -30.70 5.95 40.29
C LEU A 329 -30.45 4.51 40.75
N THR A 330 -31.45 3.66 40.57
CA THR A 330 -31.32 2.19 40.69
C THR A 330 -31.66 1.57 39.35
N GLY A 331 -30.69 0.92 38.71
CA GLY A 331 -30.86 0.36 37.38
C GLY A 331 -31.23 1.41 36.32
N GLY A 332 -30.64 2.61 36.40
CA GLY A 332 -30.94 3.72 35.50
C GLY A 332 -32.29 4.40 35.74
N THR A 333 -32.99 4.10 36.84
CA THR A 333 -34.34 4.62 37.08
C THR A 333 -34.55 5.18 38.49
N PHE A 334 -35.52 6.09 38.61
CA PHE A 334 -36.03 6.63 39.87
C PHE A 334 -37.55 6.88 39.74
N SER A 335 -38.33 6.58 40.78
CA SER A 335 -39.78 6.82 40.79
C SER A 335 -40.24 7.52 42.05
N CYS A 336 -41.22 8.41 41.92
CA CYS A 336 -41.81 9.19 43.01
C CYS A 336 -43.29 9.50 42.74
N THR A 337 -44.00 10.07 43.72
CA THR A 337 -45.43 10.38 43.62
C THR A 337 -45.72 11.86 43.91
N MET A 338 -46.54 12.49 43.07
CA MET A 338 -47.02 13.87 43.24
C MET A 338 -48.53 13.95 43.34
N THR A 339 -49.03 15.03 43.95
CA THR A 339 -50.43 15.49 43.89
C THR A 339 -50.49 16.97 43.56
N PHE A 340 -51.48 17.39 42.78
CA PHE A 340 -51.62 18.78 42.31
C PHE A 340 -52.93 19.39 42.77
N SER A 341 -52.90 20.57 43.39
CA SER A 341 -54.06 21.21 44.03
C SER A 341 -54.81 22.21 43.13
N ALA A 342 -54.31 22.48 41.93
CA ALA A 342 -54.92 23.38 40.95
C ALA A 342 -54.84 22.79 39.53
N PRO A 343 -55.82 23.09 38.64
CA PRO A 343 -55.73 22.72 37.24
C PRO A 343 -54.63 23.53 36.54
N GLY A 344 -53.95 22.93 35.56
CA GLY A 344 -52.85 23.58 34.87
C GLY A 344 -51.88 22.60 34.21
N PHE A 345 -50.70 23.13 33.87
CA PHE A 345 -49.63 22.39 33.19
C PHE A 345 -48.31 22.46 33.99
N PRO A 346 -48.23 21.84 35.18
CA PRO A 346 -46.98 21.79 35.94
C PRO A 346 -45.85 21.17 35.09
N ASN A 347 -44.72 21.87 35.05
CA ASN A 347 -43.48 21.36 34.47
C ASN A 347 -42.74 20.47 35.48
N ILE A 348 -42.27 19.33 35.02
CA ILE A 348 -41.40 18.38 35.70
C ILE A 348 -40.05 18.42 34.97
N SER A 349 -38.99 18.75 35.69
CA SER A 349 -37.61 18.76 35.19
C SER A 349 -36.80 17.72 35.95
N ALA A 350 -35.95 16.97 35.25
CA ALA A 350 -35.01 16.03 35.83
C ALA A 350 -33.62 16.35 35.28
N ASP A 351 -32.73 16.80 36.15
CA ASP A 351 -31.34 17.16 35.84
C ASP A 351 -30.42 16.05 36.36
N TYR A 352 -29.94 15.20 35.45
CA TYR A 352 -29.00 14.15 35.75
C TYR A 352 -27.59 14.72 35.73
N VAL A 353 -26.90 14.65 36.88
CA VAL A 353 -25.61 15.33 37.08
C VAL A 353 -24.41 14.60 36.44
N GLY A 354 -24.64 13.43 35.84
CA GLY A 354 -23.57 12.54 35.36
C GLY A 354 -22.97 11.68 36.47
N ASP A 355 -22.11 10.75 36.05
CA ASP A 355 -21.26 9.95 36.93
C ASP A 355 -19.90 9.76 36.24
N PRO A 356 -18.93 10.67 36.46
CA PRO A 356 -17.67 10.67 35.73
C PRO A 356 -16.78 9.47 36.07
N VAL A 357 -17.00 8.79 37.21
CA VAL A 357 -16.24 7.59 37.59
C VAL A 357 -16.72 6.39 36.79
N ALA A 358 -18.04 6.25 36.62
CA ALA A 358 -18.64 5.24 35.76
C ALA A 358 -18.69 5.67 34.27
N GLY A 359 -18.27 6.90 33.97
CA GLY A 359 -18.16 7.43 32.62
C GLY A 359 -19.46 7.90 31.99
N PHE A 360 -20.42 8.41 32.76
CA PHE A 360 -21.69 8.95 32.25
C PHE A 360 -21.70 10.49 32.23
N LEU A 361 -22.04 11.08 31.07
CA LEU A 361 -22.21 12.52 30.93
C LEU A 361 -23.56 13.00 31.50
N PRO A 362 -23.64 14.24 32.02
CA PRO A 362 -24.89 14.84 32.49
C PRO A 362 -25.89 15.07 31.34
N ASP A 363 -27.18 15.05 31.67
CA ASP A 363 -28.27 15.37 30.74
C ASP A 363 -29.50 15.91 31.49
N VAL A 364 -30.35 16.66 30.80
CA VAL A 364 -31.56 17.28 31.39
C VAL A 364 -32.80 16.94 30.57
N GLY A 365 -33.78 16.34 31.24
CA GLY A 365 -35.11 16.06 30.69
C GLY A 365 -36.17 16.99 31.27
N SER A 366 -37.17 17.34 30.48
CA SER A 366 -38.36 18.05 30.98
C SER A 366 -39.66 17.53 30.35
N LYS A 367 -40.74 17.59 31.11
CA LYS A 367 -42.08 17.16 30.70
C LYS A 367 -43.15 17.99 31.39
N THR A 368 -44.20 18.35 30.65
CA THR A 368 -45.39 18.98 31.23
C THR A 368 -46.45 17.91 31.54
N HIS A 369 -47.04 17.98 32.73
CA HIS A 369 -48.16 17.14 33.14
C HIS A 369 -49.47 17.95 33.07
N GLU A 370 -50.58 17.35 32.63
CA GLU A 370 -51.87 18.04 32.54
C GLU A 370 -52.79 17.71 33.73
N VAL A 371 -53.24 18.76 34.44
CA VAL A 371 -54.19 18.65 35.56
C VAL A 371 -55.51 19.31 35.19
N ARG A 372 -56.62 18.56 35.29
CA ARG A 372 -57.98 19.04 34.94
C ARG A 372 -58.88 19.16 36.17
N THR A 373 -59.87 20.05 36.09
CA THR A 373 -60.93 20.18 37.11
C THR A 373 -61.84 18.96 37.14
N ASP A 374 -62.02 18.28 36.00
CA ASP A 374 -62.75 17.02 35.86
C ASP A 374 -61.81 15.95 35.29
N PRO A 375 -61.51 14.85 36.00
CA PRO A 375 -60.68 13.78 35.46
C PRO A 375 -61.38 13.13 34.27
N PRO A 376 -60.66 12.68 33.22
CA PRO A 376 -61.27 11.88 32.17
C PRO A 376 -61.93 10.65 32.80
N THR A 377 -63.23 10.48 32.56
CA THR A 377 -63.97 9.29 32.99
C THR A 377 -63.29 8.09 32.35
N ALA A 378 -62.79 7.15 33.15
CA ALA A 378 -62.25 5.89 32.64
C ALA A 378 -63.32 5.24 31.75
N ILE A 379 -63.07 5.16 30.44
CA ILE A 379 -63.91 4.39 29.54
C ILE A 379 -63.75 2.93 29.97
N PRO A 380 -64.82 2.22 30.37
CA PRO A 380 -64.72 0.80 30.70
C PRO A 380 -64.25 0.04 29.46
N PRO A 381 -63.41 -1.00 29.60
CA PRO A 381 -62.99 -1.82 28.46
C PRO A 381 -64.25 -2.35 27.77
N THR A 382 -64.45 -1.92 26.52
CA THR A 382 -65.54 -2.43 25.69
C THR A 382 -65.23 -3.90 25.42
N ALA A 383 -66.10 -4.78 25.91
CA ALA A 383 -65.98 -6.22 25.75
C ALA A 383 -65.87 -6.59 24.27
N ILE A 384 -64.75 -7.22 23.91
CA ILE A 384 -64.60 -7.95 22.65
C ILE A 384 -65.46 -9.23 22.75
N PRO A 385 -66.21 -9.64 21.71
CA PRO A 385 -67.05 -10.83 21.76
C PRO A 385 -66.20 -12.11 21.90
N PRO A 386 -66.68 -13.15 22.62
CA PRO A 386 -65.92 -14.35 22.86
C PRO A 386 -65.87 -15.22 21.59
N THR A 387 -64.66 -15.51 21.12
CA THR A 387 -64.45 -16.60 20.15
C THR A 387 -63.59 -17.69 20.79
N ALA A 388 -64.24 -18.84 20.99
CA ALA A 388 -63.72 -20.19 21.19
C ALA A 388 -62.59 -20.44 22.23
N ILE A 389 -62.99 -21.13 23.30
CA ILE A 389 -62.11 -21.85 24.24
C ILE A 389 -61.83 -23.27 23.66
N PRO A 390 -60.57 -23.76 23.64
CA PRO A 390 -60.25 -25.18 23.74
C PRO A 390 -59.80 -25.56 25.16
N PRO A 391 -59.85 -26.86 25.53
CA PRO A 391 -60.20 -27.28 26.88
C PRO A 391 -59.05 -27.27 27.90
N THR A 392 -59.47 -26.96 29.13
CA THR A 392 -58.98 -27.32 30.47
C THR A 392 -57.65 -28.07 30.58
N ALA A 393 -56.64 -27.37 31.11
CA ALA A 393 -55.42 -27.97 31.65
C ALA A 393 -55.65 -28.55 33.07
N ILE A 394 -55.14 -29.77 33.24
CA ILE A 394 -54.95 -30.52 34.49
C ILE A 394 -53.85 -29.82 35.32
N PRO A 395 -53.90 -29.82 36.67
CA PRO A 395 -52.86 -29.22 37.48
C PRO A 395 -51.61 -30.12 37.49
N THR A 396 -50.50 -29.61 36.96
CA THR A 396 -49.17 -30.20 37.15
C THR A 396 -48.29 -29.27 37.99
N THR A 397 -47.66 -29.89 38.98
CA THR A 397 -46.61 -29.39 39.89
C THR A 397 -45.51 -28.57 39.20
N PRO A 398 -44.85 -27.64 39.92
CA PRO A 398 -43.87 -26.72 39.34
C PRO A 398 -42.63 -27.47 38.87
N VAL A 399 -42.37 -27.44 37.57
CA VAL A 399 -41.09 -27.80 36.96
C VAL A 399 -40.22 -26.54 36.96
N PRO A 400 -38.91 -26.62 37.29
CA PRO A 400 -38.01 -25.47 37.25
C PRO A 400 -37.98 -24.83 35.85
N PRO A 401 -37.73 -23.51 35.75
CA PRO A 401 -37.81 -22.79 34.49
C PRO A 401 -36.87 -23.42 33.46
N THR A 402 -37.44 -24.14 32.50
CA THR A 402 -36.74 -24.52 31.30
C THR A 402 -36.74 -23.27 30.42
N LEU A 403 -35.56 -22.67 30.25
CA LEU A 403 -35.35 -21.61 29.27
C LEU A 403 -35.81 -22.13 27.91
N VAL A 404 -36.98 -21.70 27.46
CA VAL A 404 -37.32 -21.79 26.04
C VAL A 404 -36.35 -20.82 25.38
N PRO A 405 -35.43 -21.27 24.50
CA PRO A 405 -34.63 -20.34 23.74
C PRO A 405 -35.60 -19.50 22.92
N THR A 406 -35.73 -18.22 23.25
CA THR A 406 -36.22 -17.22 22.31
C THR A 406 -35.36 -17.42 21.07
N VAL A 407 -35.97 -17.89 19.98
CA VAL A 407 -35.24 -18.09 18.72
C VAL A 407 -34.55 -16.79 18.43
N ALA A 408 -33.22 -16.79 18.52
CA ALA A 408 -32.43 -15.61 18.21
C ALA A 408 -32.88 -15.17 16.80
N PRO A 409 -33.24 -13.89 16.62
CA PRO A 409 -33.67 -13.40 15.32
C PRO A 409 -32.67 -13.86 14.26
N THR A 410 -33.18 -14.55 13.23
CA THR A 410 -32.34 -15.21 12.23
C THR A 410 -31.44 -14.17 11.57
N GLN A 411 -30.13 -14.36 11.72
CA GLN A 411 -29.14 -13.42 11.21
C GLN A 411 -29.29 -13.28 9.68
N VAL A 412 -29.50 -12.06 9.22
CA VAL A 412 -29.50 -11.72 7.80
C VAL A 412 -28.05 -11.79 7.33
N SER A 413 -27.74 -12.76 6.47
CA SER A 413 -26.45 -12.86 5.80
C SER A 413 -26.33 -11.79 4.71
N ASN A 414 -25.10 -11.38 4.37
CA ASN A 414 -24.79 -10.48 3.25
C ASN A 414 -25.29 -9.02 3.41
N CYS A 415 -25.42 -8.52 4.64
CA CYS A 415 -25.77 -7.13 4.90
C CYS A 415 -24.71 -6.11 4.44
N ASN A 416 -23.46 -6.55 4.25
CA ASN A 416 -22.42 -5.75 3.59
C ASN A 416 -22.86 -5.26 2.20
N SER A 417 -23.69 -6.02 1.47
CA SER A 417 -24.23 -5.56 0.17
C SER A 417 -25.07 -4.28 0.26
N ILE A 418 -25.66 -3.97 1.41
CA ILE A 418 -26.41 -2.72 1.65
C ILE A 418 -25.42 -1.57 1.83
N LYS A 419 -24.42 -1.75 2.71
CA LYS A 419 -23.32 -0.81 2.92
C LYS A 419 -22.58 -0.48 1.61
N ASP A 420 -22.14 -1.52 0.92
CA ASP A 420 -21.27 -1.42 -0.26
C ASP A 420 -22.01 -0.87 -1.49
N SER A 421 -23.35 -0.82 -1.43
CA SER A 421 -24.17 -0.21 -2.47
C SER A 421 -24.42 1.29 -2.28
N ALA A 422 -24.01 1.86 -1.14
CA ALA A 422 -24.15 3.28 -0.89
C ALA A 422 -23.27 4.10 -1.83
N GLY A 423 -23.89 5.03 -2.56
CA GLY A 423 -23.20 5.95 -3.46
C GLY A 423 -22.52 7.10 -2.73
N SER A 424 -22.13 8.13 -3.48
CA SER A 424 -21.63 9.36 -2.89
C SER A 424 -22.76 10.31 -2.48
N ILE A 425 -22.47 11.21 -1.56
CA ILE A 425 -23.34 12.33 -1.21
C ILE A 425 -23.60 13.18 -2.46
N GLN A 426 -24.87 13.31 -2.83
CA GLN A 426 -25.34 14.10 -3.97
C GLN A 426 -25.89 15.43 -3.48
N VAL A 427 -25.23 16.51 -3.91
CA VAL A 427 -25.72 17.88 -3.78
C VAL A 427 -26.11 18.37 -5.17
N VAL A 428 -27.40 18.64 -5.37
CA VAL A 428 -27.87 19.14 -6.68
C VAL A 428 -27.67 20.65 -6.69
N ALA A 429 -26.84 21.14 -7.61
CA ALA A 429 -26.61 22.57 -7.77
C ALA A 429 -27.95 23.32 -7.88
N LEU A 430 -28.12 24.37 -7.07
CA LEU A 430 -29.35 25.18 -6.96
C LEU A 430 -30.55 24.49 -6.27
N ALA A 431 -30.39 23.27 -5.73
CA ALA A 431 -31.40 22.63 -4.89
C ALA A 431 -31.13 22.85 -3.41
N LYS A 432 -32.16 22.70 -2.58
CA LYS A 432 -32.04 22.76 -1.11
C LYS A 432 -31.70 21.42 -0.48
N THR A 433 -31.08 20.49 -1.20
CA THR A 433 -31.05 19.09 -0.78
C THR A 433 -29.68 18.45 -0.89
N MET A 434 -29.37 17.67 0.12
CA MET A 434 -28.30 16.67 0.17
C MET A 434 -28.94 15.28 0.18
N SER A 435 -28.39 14.32 -0.55
CA SER A 435 -28.97 12.98 -0.59
C SER A 435 -27.93 11.89 -0.79
N LEU A 436 -28.27 10.68 -0.34
CA LEU A 436 -27.47 9.48 -0.53
C LEU A 436 -28.38 8.35 -1.02
N THR A 437 -27.91 7.62 -2.03
CA THR A 437 -28.61 6.46 -2.58
C THR A 437 -27.89 5.18 -2.21
N PHE A 438 -28.63 4.12 -1.88
CA PHE A 438 -28.11 2.79 -1.55
C PHE A 438 -29.18 1.72 -1.84
N ASN A 439 -28.82 0.45 -1.91
CA ASN A 439 -29.69 -0.66 -2.28
C ASN A 439 -29.90 -1.61 -1.10
N ASN A 440 -30.99 -2.36 -1.10
CA ASN A 440 -31.12 -3.55 -0.26
C ASN A 440 -31.50 -4.72 -1.14
N GLN A 441 -30.49 -5.37 -1.72
CA GLN A 441 -30.67 -6.55 -2.58
C GLN A 441 -30.85 -7.85 -1.78
N ASN A 442 -30.85 -7.78 -0.44
CA ASN A 442 -31.12 -8.95 0.37
C ASN A 442 -32.60 -9.31 0.30
N PRO A 443 -32.94 -10.61 0.42
CA PRO A 443 -34.33 -11.06 0.43
C PRO A 443 -35.07 -10.67 1.72
N TYR A 444 -34.41 -9.98 2.65
CA TYR A 444 -34.93 -9.56 3.94
C TYR A 444 -34.96 -8.03 4.04
N ALA A 445 -36.02 -7.51 4.66
CA ALA A 445 -36.09 -6.10 5.02
C ALA A 445 -35.16 -5.83 6.20
N VAL A 446 -34.55 -4.64 6.24
CA VAL A 446 -33.66 -4.24 7.32
C VAL A 446 -34.16 -2.97 7.98
N THR A 447 -33.90 -2.83 9.27
CA THR A 447 -34.34 -1.70 10.10
C THR A 447 -33.15 -0.82 10.41
N ILE A 448 -33.30 0.48 10.20
CA ILE A 448 -32.32 1.48 10.59
C ILE A 448 -32.46 1.74 12.09
N GLN A 449 -31.33 1.77 12.76
CA GLN A 449 -31.20 2.13 14.16
C GLN A 449 -31.07 3.65 14.30
N ASN A 450 -30.00 4.22 13.75
CA ASN A 450 -29.63 5.63 13.91
C ASN A 450 -29.13 6.23 12.59
N ILE A 451 -29.34 7.54 12.41
CA ILE A 451 -28.85 8.31 11.26
C ILE A 451 -28.09 9.54 11.78
N TYR A 452 -26.88 9.76 11.28
CA TYR A 452 -26.10 10.97 11.50
C TYR A 452 -25.86 11.69 10.18
N VAL A 453 -25.97 13.02 10.20
CA VAL A 453 -25.64 13.87 9.06
C VAL A 453 -24.79 15.06 9.52
N ALA A 454 -23.66 15.29 8.85
CA ALA A 454 -22.85 16.50 8.98
C ALA A 454 -22.87 17.28 7.67
N TRP A 455 -22.82 18.61 7.75
CA TRP A 455 -22.81 19.47 6.57
C TRP A 455 -22.09 20.79 6.87
N ASN A 456 -21.62 21.43 5.80
CA ASN A 456 -21.04 22.77 5.86
C ASN A 456 -22.11 23.83 6.19
N TYR A 457 -22.48 23.98 7.46
CA TYR A 457 -23.60 24.84 7.86
C TYR A 457 -23.36 26.32 7.57
N ASP A 458 -22.12 26.81 7.74
CA ASP A 458 -21.77 28.23 7.64
C ASP A 458 -21.43 28.67 6.21
N ASN A 459 -20.95 27.75 5.36
CA ASN A 459 -20.43 28.07 4.03
C ASN A 459 -20.96 27.15 2.92
N GLY A 460 -21.96 26.31 3.21
CA GLY A 460 -22.53 25.32 2.29
C GLY A 460 -23.39 25.91 1.17
N HIS A 461 -23.74 27.18 1.26
CA HIS A 461 -24.57 27.91 0.31
C HIS A 461 -23.76 28.93 -0.53
N LYS A 462 -24.30 29.34 -1.67
CA LYS A 462 -23.77 30.43 -2.49
C LYS A 462 -24.71 31.63 -2.50
N GLY A 463 -24.19 32.76 -2.01
CA GLY A 463 -24.84 34.07 -2.17
C GLY A 463 -25.75 34.52 -1.04
N SER A 464 -25.81 33.78 0.07
CA SER A 464 -26.44 34.21 1.33
C SER A 464 -25.37 34.50 2.41
N ILE A 465 -25.72 35.28 3.42
CA ILE A 465 -24.93 35.50 4.65
C ILE A 465 -25.52 34.74 5.87
N ASP A 466 -26.66 34.06 5.67
CA ASP A 466 -27.37 33.32 6.72
C ASP A 466 -26.94 31.85 6.71
N ASP A 467 -26.87 31.20 7.87
CA ASP A 467 -26.50 29.79 7.98
C ASP A 467 -27.49 28.82 7.27
N LEU A 468 -26.96 27.67 6.86
CA LEU A 468 -27.70 26.58 6.23
C LEU A 468 -28.25 25.63 7.30
N ASN A 469 -29.56 25.71 7.56
CA ASN A 469 -30.22 24.91 8.57
C ASN A 469 -30.87 23.67 7.97
N LEU A 470 -30.70 22.52 8.61
CA LEU A 470 -31.39 21.29 8.26
C LEU A 470 -32.86 21.36 8.71
N VAL A 471 -33.79 21.22 7.76
CA VAL A 471 -35.24 21.38 8.02
C VAL A 471 -36.06 20.09 7.91
N SER A 472 -35.56 19.09 7.17
CA SER A 472 -36.25 17.79 7.07
C SER A 472 -35.31 16.66 6.67
N ALA A 473 -35.61 15.44 7.12
CA ALA A 473 -34.98 14.22 6.66
C ALA A 473 -36.05 13.20 6.22
N ARG A 474 -35.79 12.55 5.09
CA ARG A 474 -36.72 11.61 4.44
C ARG A 474 -35.97 10.39 3.92
N LEU A 475 -36.54 9.21 4.10
CA LEU A 475 -36.13 7.97 3.43
C LEU A 475 -37.15 7.64 2.36
N ASN A 476 -36.70 7.56 1.11
CA ASN A 476 -37.55 7.46 -0.07
C ASN A 476 -38.61 8.58 -0.07
N THR A 477 -39.88 8.23 0.12
CA THR A 477 -40.99 9.18 0.19
C THR A 477 -41.42 9.50 1.63
N THR A 478 -40.86 8.81 2.63
CA THR A 478 -41.28 8.91 4.03
C THR A 478 -40.43 9.94 4.75
N THR A 479 -41.04 11.06 5.13
CA THR A 479 -40.42 12.02 6.07
C THR A 479 -40.47 11.44 7.47
N PHE A 480 -39.30 11.23 8.08
CA PHE A 480 -39.19 10.69 9.44
C PHE A 480 -38.74 11.73 10.45
N TRP A 481 -38.27 12.88 9.98
CA TRP A 481 -37.88 13.99 10.84
C TRP A 481 -38.09 15.34 10.15
N THR A 482 -38.49 16.34 10.94
CA THR A 482 -38.56 17.76 10.57
C THR A 482 -38.08 18.59 11.75
N GLY A 483 -37.41 19.71 11.49
CA GLY A 483 -36.91 20.60 12.52
C GLY A 483 -36.31 21.87 11.93
N ASP A 484 -35.45 22.51 12.70
CA ASP A 484 -34.65 23.66 12.28
C ASP A 484 -33.32 23.60 13.05
N VAL A 485 -32.35 22.87 12.50
CA VAL A 485 -31.06 22.62 13.14
C VAL A 485 -29.98 23.40 12.41
N ASN A 486 -29.27 24.25 13.14
CA ASN A 486 -28.12 24.99 12.67
C ASN A 486 -26.88 24.48 13.44
N ASP A 487 -26.31 23.38 12.95
CA ASP A 487 -25.19 22.70 13.59
C ASP A 487 -24.29 22.08 12.52
N GLU A 488 -23.02 21.83 12.83
CA GLU A 488 -22.06 21.20 11.92
C GLU A 488 -22.35 19.71 11.68
N GLY A 489 -23.06 19.07 12.61
CA GLY A 489 -23.65 17.76 12.41
C GLY A 489 -24.70 17.39 13.44
N PHE A 490 -25.53 16.40 13.10
CA PHE A 490 -26.75 16.11 13.82
C PHE A 490 -27.13 14.63 13.74
N TRP A 491 -27.36 14.01 14.89
CA TRP A 491 -28.01 12.71 14.98
C TRP A 491 -29.51 12.91 14.83
N VAL A 492 -30.06 12.46 13.70
CA VAL A 492 -31.47 12.66 13.38
C VAL A 492 -32.32 11.70 14.21
N PRO A 493 -33.18 12.19 15.12
CA PRO A 493 -34.04 11.34 15.92
C PRO A 493 -34.98 10.51 15.05
N ILE A 494 -35.06 9.21 15.34
CA ILE A 494 -35.95 8.26 14.66
C ILE A 494 -37.03 7.84 15.66
N SER A 495 -38.20 8.47 15.58
CA SER A 495 -39.33 8.20 16.49
C SER A 495 -40.16 6.98 16.08
N THR A 496 -39.98 6.50 14.85
CA THR A 496 -40.65 5.29 14.32
C THR A 496 -39.64 4.42 13.57
N PRO A 497 -39.66 3.09 13.72
CA PRO A 497 -38.70 2.21 13.05
C PRO A 497 -38.66 2.45 11.54
N LEU A 498 -37.49 2.85 11.02
CA LEU A 498 -37.30 3.10 9.61
C LEU A 498 -36.89 1.80 8.91
N ILE A 499 -37.75 1.27 8.04
CA ILE A 499 -37.53 -0.02 7.38
C ILE A 499 -37.13 0.19 5.92
N ILE A 500 -36.07 -0.46 5.50
CA ILE A 500 -35.65 -0.58 4.10
C ILE A 500 -36.18 -1.90 3.56
N PRO A 501 -37.07 -1.88 2.54
CA PRO A 501 -37.66 -3.10 2.03
C PRO A 501 -36.63 -4.04 1.37
N ALA A 502 -36.90 -5.34 1.44
CA ALA A 502 -36.13 -6.38 0.76
C ALA A 502 -36.13 -6.18 -0.77
N ASN A 503 -35.09 -6.68 -1.45
CA ASN A 503 -34.95 -6.70 -2.91
C ASN A 503 -35.16 -5.34 -3.60
N THR A 504 -34.75 -4.25 -2.95
CA THR A 504 -34.83 -2.89 -3.51
C THR A 504 -33.52 -2.50 -4.18
N THR A 505 -33.61 -2.04 -5.42
CA THR A 505 -32.46 -1.63 -6.24
C THR A 505 -32.15 -0.14 -6.14
N THR A 506 -32.93 0.62 -5.37
CA THR A 506 -32.68 2.03 -5.06
C THR A 506 -33.49 2.43 -3.83
N ASN A 507 -32.78 2.86 -2.79
CA ASN A 507 -33.29 3.61 -1.66
C ASN A 507 -32.56 4.95 -1.62
N ARG A 508 -33.24 6.00 -1.20
CA ARG A 508 -32.67 7.34 -1.16
C ARG A 508 -32.98 8.01 0.16
N ILE A 509 -31.96 8.32 0.94
CA ILE A 509 -32.10 9.26 2.05
C ILE A 509 -31.88 10.68 1.54
N THR A 510 -32.73 11.61 1.94
CA THR A 510 -32.68 13.02 1.51
C THR A 510 -32.81 13.94 2.72
N PHE A 511 -31.86 14.85 2.84
CA PHE A 511 -31.82 15.95 3.79
C PHE A 511 -32.17 17.24 3.04
N THR A 512 -33.12 18.01 3.55
CA THR A 512 -33.52 19.30 2.96
C THR A 512 -33.13 20.42 3.90
N PHE A 513 -32.60 21.50 3.34
CA PHE A 513 -32.18 22.71 4.04
C PHE A 513 -33.14 23.88 3.82
N ASN A 514 -33.05 24.90 4.68
CA ASN A 514 -33.82 26.14 4.60
C ASN A 514 -33.56 26.91 3.29
N GLN A 515 -32.34 26.83 2.75
CA GLN A 515 -31.91 27.48 1.51
C GLN A 515 -31.09 26.55 0.61
N THR A 516 -30.63 27.08 -0.53
CA THR A 516 -29.88 26.32 -1.52
C THR A 516 -28.58 25.79 -0.93
N TYR A 517 -28.35 24.50 -1.10
CA TYR A 517 -27.12 23.83 -0.74
C TYR A 517 -26.35 23.49 -2.02
N ASP A 518 -25.18 24.09 -2.21
CA ASP A 518 -24.43 23.97 -3.45
C ASP A 518 -22.91 23.88 -3.25
N ARG A 519 -22.45 23.80 -2.01
CA ARG A 519 -21.03 23.63 -1.65
C ARG A 519 -20.87 22.55 -0.59
N ALA A 520 -20.66 21.33 -1.06
CA ALA A 520 -20.27 20.21 -0.21
C ALA A 520 -18.86 20.41 0.37
N LYS A 521 -18.70 20.41 1.70
CA LYS A 521 -17.38 20.55 2.36
C LYS A 521 -17.43 20.05 3.82
N GLY A 522 -16.78 18.93 4.12
CA GLY A 522 -16.80 18.31 5.45
C GLY A 522 -18.03 17.42 5.72
N ASP A 523 -19.00 17.38 4.80
CA ASP A 523 -20.26 16.66 4.96
C ASP A 523 -20.10 15.15 5.20
N LYS A 524 -20.99 14.58 5.99
CA LYS A 524 -20.99 13.15 6.32
C LYS A 524 -22.41 12.62 6.38
N ILE A 525 -22.65 11.41 5.92
CA ILE A 525 -23.87 10.64 6.24
C ILE A 525 -23.45 9.31 6.84
N GLN A 526 -24.05 8.97 7.98
CA GLN A 526 -23.92 7.65 8.58
C GLN A 526 -25.30 7.05 8.88
N ILE A 527 -25.49 5.78 8.56
CA ILE A 527 -26.72 5.01 8.80
C ILE A 527 -26.32 3.69 9.46
N SER A 528 -26.78 3.45 10.69
CA SER A 528 -26.59 2.20 11.42
C SER A 528 -27.85 1.35 11.38
N PHE A 529 -27.73 0.02 11.41
CA PHE A 529 -28.86 -0.91 11.35
C PHE A 529 -29.05 -1.63 12.69
N SER A 530 -30.31 -1.95 13.03
CA SER A 530 -30.68 -2.76 14.21
C SER A 530 -31.10 -4.18 13.85
N THR A 531 -30.97 -4.57 12.57
CA THR A 531 -31.30 -5.93 12.11
C THR A 531 -30.12 -6.89 12.33
N PRO A 532 -30.33 -8.00 13.04
CA PRO A 532 -29.36 -9.09 13.26
C PRO A 532 -28.62 -9.51 12.00
N GLY A 533 -27.31 -9.34 11.99
CA GLY A 533 -26.40 -9.56 10.87
C GLY A 533 -26.03 -8.31 10.09
N CYS A 534 -26.77 -7.22 10.26
CA CYS A 534 -26.52 -5.94 9.60
C CYS A 534 -25.92 -4.88 10.53
N GLU A 535 -25.90 -5.11 11.85
CA GLU A 535 -25.41 -4.13 12.83
C GLU A 535 -23.93 -3.79 12.63
N SER A 536 -23.13 -4.75 12.15
CA SER A 536 -21.70 -4.58 11.86
C SER A 536 -21.40 -3.90 10.52
N TYR A 537 -22.44 -3.54 9.74
CA TYR A 537 -22.28 -2.98 8.39
C TYR A 537 -22.97 -1.61 8.25
N PRO A 538 -22.61 -0.59 9.05
CA PRO A 538 -23.16 0.75 8.88
C PRO A 538 -22.74 1.34 7.52
N ILE A 539 -23.63 2.13 6.91
CA ILE A 539 -23.26 3.01 5.80
C ILE A 539 -22.56 4.23 6.40
N ILE A 540 -21.34 4.55 5.98
CA ILE A 540 -20.59 5.74 6.42
C ILE A 540 -19.96 6.41 5.20
N VAL A 541 -20.27 7.69 4.96
CA VAL A 541 -19.80 8.45 3.79
C VAL A 541 -19.30 9.84 4.24
N PRO A 542 -17.98 10.11 4.40
CA PRO A 542 -17.42 11.44 4.74
C PRO A 542 -17.00 12.28 3.52
N VAL A 543 -16.78 13.61 3.67
CA VAL A 543 -16.26 14.48 2.58
C VAL A 543 -14.76 14.27 2.37
N GLY A 544 -14.38 14.25 1.10
CA GLY A 544 -13.00 14.12 0.69
C GLY A 544 -12.71 12.79 0.02
N ALA A 545 -13.72 11.97 -0.26
CA ALA A 545 -13.60 11.01 -1.34
C ALA A 545 -13.56 11.75 -2.71
N ALA A 546 -12.45 12.43 -3.01
CA ALA A 546 -11.73 11.91 -4.15
C ALA A 546 -11.23 10.57 -3.63
N THR A 547 -11.86 9.50 -4.09
CA THR A 547 -11.42 8.12 -3.87
C THR A 547 -9.94 8.04 -3.47
N PRO A 548 -9.53 7.55 -2.27
CA PRO A 548 -8.75 6.34 -2.37
C PRO A 548 -9.66 5.42 -3.14
N ILE A 549 -9.19 4.87 -4.24
CA ILE A 549 -9.71 3.58 -4.60
C ILE A 549 -9.01 2.68 -3.56
N PRO A 550 -9.57 2.34 -2.36
CA PRO A 550 -9.37 0.94 -1.99
C PRO A 550 -9.89 0.21 -3.21
N PRO A 551 -9.22 -0.86 -3.66
CA PRO A 551 -9.56 -1.49 -4.94
C PRO A 551 -11.06 -1.44 -4.96
N THR A 552 -11.66 -0.97 -6.07
CA THR A 552 -12.98 -1.45 -6.47
C THR A 552 -13.12 -2.78 -5.74
N PRO A 553 -14.22 -3.18 -5.05
CA PRO A 553 -14.46 -4.60 -5.11
C PRO A 553 -14.26 -4.79 -6.59
N MET A 554 -13.17 -5.52 -6.93
CA MET A 554 -12.99 -5.97 -8.27
C MET A 554 -14.44 -6.36 -8.50
N PRO A 555 -15.07 -6.00 -9.60
CA PRO A 555 -16.23 -6.78 -9.91
C PRO A 555 -15.85 -8.28 -9.56
N SER A 556 -16.71 -9.25 -9.68
CA SER A 556 -16.08 -10.35 -10.40
C SER A 556 -15.58 -9.69 -11.72
N ALA A 557 -14.38 -9.04 -11.74
CA ALA A 557 -13.79 -8.40 -12.88
C ALA A 557 -13.25 -9.64 -13.52
N ASN A 558 -14.24 -10.25 -14.12
CA ASN A 558 -14.19 -11.15 -15.19
C ASN A 558 -13.34 -10.57 -16.30
N LEU A 559 -12.70 -9.40 -16.17
CA LEU A 559 -11.70 -8.83 -17.03
C LEU A 559 -10.61 -8.14 -16.18
N LYS A 560 -9.35 -8.44 -16.46
CA LYS A 560 -8.18 -7.69 -15.99
C LYS A 560 -7.30 -7.30 -17.17
N VAL A 561 -6.50 -6.24 -17.02
CA VAL A 561 -5.43 -5.94 -17.98
C VAL A 561 -4.08 -6.22 -17.34
N GLN A 562 -3.24 -6.93 -18.08
CA GLN A 562 -1.84 -7.15 -17.77
C GLN A 562 -0.97 -6.22 -18.62
N TYR A 563 0.17 -5.85 -18.07
CA TYR A 563 1.11 -4.90 -18.65
C TYR A 563 2.51 -5.49 -18.70
N ARG A 564 3.30 -5.02 -19.65
CA ARG A 564 4.76 -5.07 -19.60
C ARG A 564 5.36 -3.87 -20.33
N ALA A 565 6.50 -3.41 -19.85
CA ALA A 565 7.34 -2.42 -20.52
C ALA A 565 8.13 -3.11 -21.64
N ALA A 566 7.81 -2.82 -22.91
CA ALA A 566 8.57 -3.36 -24.04
C ALA A 566 9.93 -2.68 -24.20
N ASP A 567 10.03 -1.44 -23.72
CA ASP A 567 11.26 -0.69 -23.50
C ASP A 567 11.27 -0.21 -22.04
N VAL A 568 12.42 -0.30 -21.39
CA VAL A 568 12.63 0.22 -20.02
C VAL A 568 13.66 1.36 -20.01
N THR A 569 14.11 1.78 -21.19
CA THR A 569 15.13 2.81 -21.37
C THR A 569 14.50 4.18 -21.17
N VAL A 570 14.60 4.71 -19.95
CA VAL A 570 14.11 6.06 -19.64
C VAL A 570 14.85 7.12 -20.44
N GLY A 571 14.14 8.19 -20.83
CA GLY A 571 14.75 9.34 -21.50
C GLY A 571 14.91 9.20 -23.01
N ASP A 572 14.22 8.24 -23.64
CA ASP A 572 14.16 8.09 -25.09
C ASP A 572 12.90 8.76 -25.70
N ASN A 573 12.69 8.61 -27.01
CA ASN A 573 11.57 9.26 -27.72
C ASN A 573 10.36 8.34 -27.95
N GLN A 574 10.31 7.15 -27.33
CA GLN A 574 9.26 6.17 -27.54
C GLN A 574 8.87 5.43 -26.26
N ILE A 575 7.67 5.69 -25.78
CA ILE A 575 7.07 4.85 -24.72
C ILE A 575 6.40 3.64 -25.40
N LYS A 576 6.72 2.43 -24.92
CA LYS A 576 6.25 1.16 -25.52
C LYS A 576 5.51 0.28 -24.51
N PRO A 577 4.25 0.59 -24.17
CA PRO A 577 3.47 -0.21 -23.25
C PRO A 577 2.77 -1.35 -24.02
N ASP A 578 3.05 -2.59 -23.66
CA ASP A 578 2.34 -3.75 -24.19
C ASP A 578 1.23 -4.16 -23.22
N PHE A 579 0.10 -4.66 -23.76
CA PHE A 579 -1.06 -5.07 -22.99
C PHE A 579 -1.54 -6.49 -23.31
N ASN A 580 -2.22 -7.11 -22.34
CA ASN A 580 -3.02 -8.32 -22.52
C ASN A 580 -4.28 -8.25 -21.64
N ILE A 581 -5.47 -8.42 -22.21
CA ILE A 581 -6.73 -8.43 -21.45
C ILE A 581 -7.12 -9.88 -21.19
N VAL A 582 -7.34 -10.24 -19.93
CA VAL A 582 -7.71 -11.60 -19.50
C VAL A 582 -9.14 -11.58 -18.97
N ASN A 583 -10.01 -12.41 -19.54
CA ASN A 583 -11.39 -12.58 -19.11
C ASN A 583 -11.53 -13.70 -18.07
N LEU A 584 -11.70 -13.36 -16.80
CA LEU A 584 -11.90 -14.28 -15.68
C LEU A 584 -13.37 -14.72 -15.49
N GLY A 585 -14.29 -14.23 -16.33
CA GLY A 585 -15.71 -14.50 -16.19
C GLY A 585 -16.24 -15.67 -16.97
N THR A 586 -17.54 -15.85 -16.83
CA THR A 586 -18.31 -16.93 -17.45
C THR A 586 -18.95 -16.55 -18.78
N GLY A 587 -18.87 -15.28 -19.20
CA GLY A 587 -19.41 -14.76 -20.45
C GLY A 587 -18.35 -14.11 -21.34
N ALA A 588 -18.53 -14.19 -22.66
CA ALA A 588 -17.68 -13.45 -23.60
C ALA A 588 -17.95 -11.94 -23.51
N VAL A 589 -16.90 -11.12 -23.64
CA VAL A 589 -17.02 -9.65 -23.60
C VAL A 589 -16.54 -9.05 -24.93
N PRO A 590 -17.39 -8.29 -25.64
CA PRO A 590 -16.99 -7.58 -26.86
C PRO A 590 -15.88 -6.57 -26.57
N LEU A 591 -14.78 -6.63 -27.34
CA LEU A 591 -13.64 -5.74 -27.15
C LEU A 591 -13.97 -4.29 -27.49
N SER A 592 -14.96 -4.05 -28.38
CA SER A 592 -15.44 -2.70 -28.70
C SER A 592 -16.07 -1.97 -27.53
N GLU A 593 -16.44 -2.68 -26.46
CA GLU A 593 -16.90 -2.08 -25.21
C GLU A 593 -15.74 -1.69 -24.30
N LEU A 594 -14.51 -2.15 -24.58
CA LEU A 594 -13.36 -2.02 -23.71
C LEU A 594 -12.43 -0.87 -24.13
N LYS A 595 -11.85 -0.21 -23.12
CA LYS A 595 -10.79 0.78 -23.28
C LYS A 595 -9.72 0.59 -22.22
N ILE A 596 -8.45 0.64 -22.58
CA ILE A 596 -7.31 0.65 -21.66
C ILE A 596 -6.82 2.09 -21.53
N ARG A 597 -6.44 2.55 -20.33
CA ARG A 597 -5.72 3.82 -20.15
C ARG A 597 -4.36 3.60 -19.51
N TYR A 598 -3.34 4.15 -20.16
CA TYR A 598 -1.96 4.25 -19.68
C TYR A 598 -1.67 5.73 -19.35
N TRP A 599 -1.36 6.02 -18.10
CA TRP A 599 -1.23 7.35 -17.50
C TRP A 599 0.23 7.75 -17.36
N TYR A 600 0.57 8.96 -17.80
CA TYR A 600 1.94 9.43 -17.89
C TYR A 600 1.99 10.96 -17.93
N THR A 601 3.17 11.54 -17.76
CA THR A 601 3.41 12.95 -18.04
C THR A 601 3.92 13.14 -19.47
N ARG A 602 3.36 14.09 -20.21
CA ARG A 602 3.66 14.26 -21.64
C ARG A 602 5.02 14.94 -21.87
N GLU A 603 5.47 15.79 -20.96
CA GLU A 603 6.56 16.78 -21.14
C GLU A 603 6.49 17.60 -22.46
N GLY A 604 6.18 18.89 -22.34
CA GLY A 604 6.13 19.80 -23.49
C GLY A 604 4.75 19.84 -24.15
N THR A 605 4.70 20.35 -25.38
CA THR A 605 3.45 20.71 -26.09
C THR A 605 3.28 20.05 -27.45
N ALA A 606 4.24 19.21 -27.87
CA ALA A 606 4.18 18.51 -29.13
C ALA A 606 2.98 17.55 -29.20
N ASN A 607 2.45 17.36 -30.40
CA ASN A 607 1.43 16.35 -30.65
C ASN A 607 2.05 14.94 -30.53
N GLN A 608 1.21 13.94 -30.31
CA GLN A 608 1.61 12.56 -30.09
C GLN A 608 0.99 11.65 -31.13
N GLU A 609 1.73 10.62 -31.55
CA GLU A 609 1.31 9.63 -32.53
C GLU A 609 1.31 8.23 -31.90
N PHE A 610 0.24 7.48 -32.16
CA PHE A 610 0.05 6.12 -31.66
C PHE A 610 0.29 5.08 -32.75
N TRP A 611 0.95 3.97 -32.39
CA TRP A 611 1.19 2.83 -33.25
C TRP A 611 0.84 1.53 -32.52
N CYS A 612 0.18 0.62 -33.24
CA CYS A 612 0.08 -0.79 -32.88
C CYS A 612 1.08 -1.55 -33.75
N ASP A 613 2.02 -2.25 -33.12
CA ASP A 613 3.04 -3.03 -33.82
C ASP A 613 2.61 -4.50 -33.99
N LEU A 614 1.80 -5.04 -33.06
CA LEU A 614 1.28 -6.40 -33.13
C LEU A 614 -0.03 -6.57 -32.33
N ALA A 615 -1.02 -7.24 -32.93
CA ALA A 615 -2.25 -7.66 -32.27
C ALA A 615 -2.87 -8.90 -32.97
N ALA A 616 -2.10 -10.00 -33.03
CA ALA A 616 -2.37 -11.13 -33.93
C ALA A 616 -3.75 -11.80 -33.70
N THR A 617 -4.16 -11.92 -32.45
CA THR A 617 -5.43 -12.49 -31.98
C THR A 617 -6.65 -11.58 -32.21
N LEU A 618 -6.41 -10.28 -32.47
CA LEU A 618 -7.45 -9.29 -32.73
C LEU A 618 -7.68 -9.09 -34.25
N GLY A 619 -7.10 -9.99 -35.06
CA GLY A 619 -7.16 -10.00 -36.52
C GLY A 619 -6.15 -9.05 -37.17
N SER A 620 -6.06 -7.80 -36.72
CA SER A 620 -5.14 -6.79 -37.28
C SER A 620 -4.97 -5.60 -36.33
N CYS A 621 -3.80 -4.95 -36.37
CA CYS A 621 -3.56 -3.68 -35.68
C CYS A 621 -4.50 -2.55 -36.11
N SER A 622 -5.12 -2.63 -37.30
CA SER A 622 -6.17 -1.67 -37.71
C SER A 622 -7.41 -1.70 -36.80
N ASN A 623 -7.57 -2.76 -35.99
CA ASN A 623 -8.66 -2.89 -35.04
C ASN A 623 -8.33 -2.31 -33.66
N VAL A 624 -7.11 -1.83 -33.44
CA VAL A 624 -6.64 -1.20 -32.20
C VAL A 624 -6.49 0.30 -32.46
N THR A 625 -7.13 1.12 -31.64
CA THR A 625 -7.11 2.59 -31.76
C THR A 625 -6.40 3.19 -30.56
N GLY A 626 -5.64 4.27 -30.74
CA GLY A 626 -5.06 5.04 -29.64
C GLY A 626 -5.52 6.50 -29.69
N THR A 627 -5.92 7.05 -28.54
CA THR A 627 -6.30 8.46 -28.39
C THR A 627 -5.58 9.05 -27.18
N PHE A 628 -5.01 10.25 -27.33
CA PHE A 628 -4.34 10.95 -26.23
C PHE A 628 -5.28 11.96 -25.60
N VAL A 629 -5.42 11.93 -24.29
CA VAL A 629 -6.33 12.81 -23.55
C VAL A 629 -5.57 13.52 -22.44
N GLN A 630 -5.72 14.84 -22.39
CA GLN A 630 -5.15 15.66 -21.32
C GLN A 630 -5.97 15.49 -20.03
N VAL A 631 -5.28 15.30 -18.91
CA VAL A 631 -5.87 15.21 -17.57
C VAL A 631 -5.94 16.61 -16.96
N ASN A 632 -7.14 17.07 -16.60
CA ASN A 632 -7.35 18.40 -16.01
C ASN A 632 -8.33 18.33 -14.81
N PRO A 633 -7.89 18.70 -13.59
CA PRO A 633 -6.52 19.08 -13.23
C PRO A 633 -5.55 17.90 -13.37
N ALA A 634 -4.28 18.19 -13.67
CA ALA A 634 -3.22 17.16 -13.70
C ALA A 634 -3.13 16.43 -12.35
N ARG A 635 -2.78 15.16 -12.39
CA ARG A 635 -2.63 14.27 -11.23
C ARG A 635 -1.15 13.95 -10.99
N THR A 636 -0.83 13.40 -9.83
CA THR A 636 0.55 13.00 -9.51
C THR A 636 1.00 11.92 -10.50
N GLY A 637 2.07 12.19 -11.24
CA GLY A 637 2.60 11.25 -12.25
C GLY A 637 1.76 11.12 -13.52
N ALA A 638 0.74 11.96 -13.73
CA ALA A 638 -0.08 11.93 -14.93
C ALA A 638 -0.70 13.30 -15.29
N ASP A 639 -0.25 13.90 -16.39
CA ASP A 639 -0.94 15.03 -17.04
C ASP A 639 -1.64 14.62 -18.35
N PHE A 640 -1.41 13.39 -18.82
CA PHE A 640 -2.01 12.77 -19.99
C PHE A 640 -2.31 11.27 -19.75
N TYR A 641 -3.19 10.72 -20.56
CA TYR A 641 -3.27 9.27 -20.77
C TYR A 641 -3.41 8.90 -22.24
N LEU A 642 -2.85 7.74 -22.58
CA LEU A 642 -3.11 7.03 -23.83
C LEU A 642 -4.31 6.10 -23.58
N GLU A 643 -5.40 6.37 -24.29
CA GLU A 643 -6.59 5.51 -24.32
C GLU A 643 -6.50 4.55 -25.51
N VAL A 644 -6.26 3.28 -25.25
CA VAL A 644 -6.30 2.22 -26.25
C VAL A 644 -7.71 1.64 -26.31
N GLY A 645 -8.32 1.66 -27.49
CA GLY A 645 -9.66 1.12 -27.75
C GLY A 645 -9.65 0.10 -28.87
N PHE A 646 -10.80 -0.52 -29.11
CA PHE A 646 -10.96 -1.57 -30.12
C PHE A 646 -12.17 -1.31 -31.01
N THR A 647 -12.04 -1.61 -32.30
CA THR A 647 -13.19 -1.59 -33.22
C THR A 647 -14.06 -2.83 -33.02
N ALA A 648 -15.29 -2.82 -33.52
CA ALA A 648 -16.17 -4.00 -33.50
C ALA A 648 -15.54 -5.22 -34.20
N ALA A 649 -14.64 -5.00 -35.18
CA ALA A 649 -13.94 -6.06 -35.89
C ALA A 649 -12.86 -6.76 -35.05
N ALA A 650 -12.48 -6.22 -33.89
CA ALA A 650 -11.60 -6.91 -32.93
C ALA A 650 -12.26 -8.14 -32.29
N GLY A 651 -13.60 -8.25 -32.37
CA GLY A 651 -14.35 -9.38 -31.82
C GLY A 651 -14.57 -9.27 -30.30
N ALA A 652 -14.50 -10.40 -29.61
CA ALA A 652 -14.77 -10.52 -28.18
C ALA A 652 -13.73 -11.40 -27.51
N VAL A 653 -13.39 -11.10 -26.25
CA VAL A 653 -12.61 -12.00 -25.41
C VAL A 653 -13.55 -13.02 -24.77
N SER A 654 -13.33 -14.31 -25.04
CA SER A 654 -14.19 -15.39 -24.53
C SER A 654 -14.12 -15.51 -23.01
N ALA A 655 -15.15 -16.08 -22.39
CA ALA A 655 -15.14 -16.49 -20.99
C ALA A 655 -13.88 -17.34 -20.68
N GLY A 656 -13.16 -17.04 -19.60
CA GLY A 656 -11.89 -17.68 -19.26
C GLY A 656 -10.72 -17.45 -20.24
N GLY A 657 -10.94 -16.65 -21.30
CA GLY A 657 -9.99 -16.42 -22.38
C GLY A 657 -9.13 -15.17 -22.16
N GLN A 658 -8.29 -14.85 -23.14
CA GLN A 658 -7.48 -13.64 -23.13
C GLN A 658 -7.23 -13.12 -24.55
N THR A 659 -6.89 -11.84 -24.67
CA THR A 659 -6.52 -11.26 -25.97
C THR A 659 -5.15 -11.72 -26.41
N GLY A 660 -4.25 -12.18 -25.54
CA GLY A 660 -2.84 -12.27 -25.92
C GLY A 660 -2.22 -10.88 -26.11
N GLU A 661 -1.03 -10.82 -26.71
CA GLU A 661 -0.26 -9.58 -26.75
C GLU A 661 -0.83 -8.53 -27.71
N ILE A 662 -0.94 -7.31 -27.19
CA ILE A 662 -1.26 -6.09 -27.91
C ILE A 662 -0.04 -5.19 -27.74
N GLN A 663 0.85 -5.18 -28.73
CA GLN A 663 2.07 -4.39 -28.69
C GLN A 663 1.79 -2.99 -29.20
N THR A 664 2.01 -1.99 -28.34
CA THR A 664 1.78 -0.59 -28.68
C THR A 664 3.01 0.25 -28.41
N ARG A 665 3.14 1.34 -29.16
CA ARG A 665 4.13 2.38 -28.91
C ARG A 665 3.59 3.75 -29.29
N PHE A 666 4.12 4.78 -28.67
CA PHE A 666 3.82 6.14 -29.07
C PHE A 666 5.03 7.06 -28.92
N ASN A 667 5.04 8.11 -29.72
CA ASN A 667 6.10 9.11 -29.76
C ASN A 667 5.52 10.51 -29.98
N LYS A 668 6.28 11.55 -29.64
CA LYS A 668 5.95 12.92 -30.03
C LYS A 668 6.24 13.12 -31.52
N THR A 669 5.46 13.95 -32.20
CA THR A 669 5.64 14.24 -33.63
C THR A 669 6.97 14.91 -33.95
N ASP A 670 7.55 15.61 -32.97
CA ASP A 670 8.86 16.26 -33.09
C ASP A 670 10.04 15.37 -32.66
N SER A 671 9.77 14.10 -32.30
CA SER A 671 10.75 13.14 -31.79
C SER A 671 11.50 13.58 -30.52
N SER A 672 10.95 14.56 -29.78
CA SER A 672 11.49 14.90 -28.46
C SER A 672 11.27 13.77 -27.45
N ASN A 673 12.17 13.66 -26.49
CA ASN A 673 12.18 12.56 -25.53
C ASN A 673 11.08 12.71 -24.47
N TYR A 674 10.65 11.58 -23.91
CA TYR A 674 9.85 11.50 -22.68
C TYR A 674 10.75 11.28 -21.47
N THR A 675 10.23 11.58 -20.29
CA THR A 675 10.87 11.16 -19.03
C THR A 675 9.93 10.19 -18.30
N GLU A 676 10.06 8.90 -18.60
CA GLU A 676 9.19 7.86 -18.02
C GLU A 676 9.37 7.70 -16.50
N THR A 677 10.49 8.20 -15.95
CA THR A 677 10.71 8.22 -14.50
C THR A 677 9.68 9.12 -13.80
N GLY A 678 8.76 8.51 -13.06
CA GLY A 678 7.70 9.20 -12.34
C GLY A 678 6.35 9.19 -13.07
N ASP A 679 6.28 8.60 -14.26
CA ASP A 679 5.01 8.32 -14.93
C ASP A 679 4.21 7.27 -14.16
N TYR A 680 2.93 7.54 -13.93
CA TYR A 680 2.08 6.72 -13.08
C TYR A 680 1.99 5.25 -13.53
N SER A 681 1.83 5.01 -14.83
CA SER A 681 1.71 3.66 -15.38
C SER A 681 3.04 2.97 -15.70
N PHE A 682 4.16 3.69 -15.67
CA PHE A 682 5.47 3.12 -16.02
C PHE A 682 6.09 2.37 -14.83
N ASP A 683 6.59 1.17 -15.10
CA ASP A 683 7.36 0.39 -14.13
C ASP A 683 8.44 -0.43 -14.85
N PRO A 684 9.73 -0.08 -14.68
CA PRO A 684 10.83 -0.76 -15.36
C PRO A 684 11.09 -2.17 -14.80
N THR A 685 10.48 -2.55 -13.67
CA THR A 685 10.56 -3.91 -13.10
C THR A 685 9.64 -4.91 -13.81
N LYS A 686 8.85 -4.45 -14.79
CA LYS A 686 7.95 -5.28 -15.62
C LYS A 686 8.43 -5.40 -17.08
N PRO A 687 9.69 -5.78 -17.36
CA PRO A 687 10.20 -5.86 -18.72
C PRO A 687 9.66 -7.08 -19.47
N ARG A 688 9.88 -7.10 -20.79
CA ARG A 688 9.72 -8.33 -21.60
C ARG A 688 10.56 -9.50 -21.04
N PRO A 689 10.10 -10.76 -21.22
CA PRO A 689 8.96 -11.18 -22.04
C PRO A 689 7.62 -11.30 -21.29
N SER A 690 7.62 -11.22 -19.96
CA SER A 690 6.47 -11.60 -19.13
C SER A 690 5.45 -10.47 -18.96
N PHE A 691 4.16 -10.81 -18.98
CA PHE A 691 3.09 -9.90 -18.57
C PHE A 691 2.86 -10.01 -17.06
N ALA A 692 2.59 -8.88 -16.42
CA ALA A 692 2.21 -8.81 -15.02
C ALA A 692 0.83 -8.16 -14.85
N ASP A 693 0.09 -8.61 -13.85
CA ASP A 693 -1.10 -7.90 -13.39
C ASP A 693 -0.64 -6.54 -12.85
N TRP A 694 -1.09 -5.45 -13.47
CA TRP A 694 -0.62 -4.10 -13.16
C TRP A 694 -1.79 -3.18 -12.96
N THR A 695 -1.97 -2.73 -11.72
CA THR A 695 -3.11 -1.92 -11.31
C THR A 695 -2.96 -0.45 -11.72
N HIS A 696 -1.76 0.01 -12.08
CA HIS A 696 -1.53 1.38 -12.54
C HIS A 696 -1.83 1.55 -14.03
N VAL A 697 -2.29 0.51 -14.71
CA VAL A 697 -2.96 0.58 -16.02
C VAL A 697 -4.42 0.20 -15.83
N THR A 698 -5.32 1.05 -16.32
CA THR A 698 -6.75 0.92 -16.03
C THR A 698 -7.52 0.38 -17.24
N LEU A 699 -8.55 -0.44 -16.98
CA LEU A 699 -9.46 -0.97 -17.99
C LEU A 699 -10.88 -0.49 -17.72
N TYR A 700 -11.57 -0.05 -18.77
CA TYR A 700 -12.94 0.43 -18.72
C TYR A 700 -13.81 -0.44 -19.62
N ARG A 701 -15.07 -0.62 -19.23
CA ARG A 701 -16.12 -1.16 -20.08
C ARG A 701 -17.25 -0.14 -20.19
N ASN A 702 -17.57 0.28 -21.42
CA ASN A 702 -18.59 1.30 -21.70
C ASN A 702 -18.38 2.59 -20.88
N GLY A 703 -17.11 2.97 -20.66
CA GLY A 703 -16.72 4.16 -19.90
C GLY A 703 -16.67 3.99 -18.38
N ILE A 704 -17.01 2.81 -17.84
CA ILE A 704 -16.96 2.51 -16.41
C ILE A 704 -15.65 1.77 -16.09
N LEU A 705 -14.90 2.20 -15.08
CA LEU A 705 -13.69 1.52 -14.61
C LEU A 705 -14.02 0.12 -14.09
N ILE A 706 -13.31 -0.91 -14.58
CA ILE A 706 -13.51 -2.31 -14.20
C ILE A 706 -12.23 -3.01 -13.72
N TRP A 707 -11.05 -2.43 -13.94
CA TRP A 707 -9.77 -2.91 -13.42
C TRP A 707 -8.76 -1.76 -13.31
N GLY A 708 -7.89 -1.83 -12.30
CA GLY A 708 -6.84 -0.85 -12.02
C GLY A 708 -7.31 0.31 -11.14
N ILE A 709 -6.39 1.24 -10.90
CA ILE A 709 -6.54 2.42 -10.05
C ILE A 709 -6.17 3.64 -10.92
N GLU A 710 -7.04 4.65 -10.97
CA GLU A 710 -6.75 5.95 -11.63
C GLU A 710 -5.83 6.81 -10.73
N PRO A 711 -4.96 7.67 -11.30
CA PRO A 711 -4.03 8.54 -10.57
C PRO A 711 -4.65 9.75 -9.84
#